data_AF-A0A6S6QZ23-F1
#
_entry.id   AF-A0A6S6QZ23-F1
#
_cell.length_a   1.000
_cell.length_b   1.000
_cell.length_c   1.000
_cell.angle_alpha   90.00
_cell.angle_beta   90.00
_cell.angle_gamma   90.00
#
_symmetry.space_group_name_H-M   'P 1'
#
loop_
_entity.id
_entity.type
_entity.pdbx_description
1 polymer ?
#
loop_
_entity_poly.entity_id
_entity_poly.type
_entity_poly.pdbx_seq_one_letter_code
_entity_poly.pdbx_strand_id
1 'polypeptide(L)'
;MKDRDIIEAVRRAARQEQFLDVVSREEAEKRFRAAVPHKPLAAETVELAAALGRVLAENLTAPIDLPPFDRSSVDGFAVRAADTAGASEPSPVRLRLNKEVLACGTAPALTVAGGSATAISTGGVVPRGADAVVMIENTAFGEDDSGPYVDIKRPASPGGFIAFAGSDIARGETALRQGLEITSREIGVLAACGLSSVSVVRRPRVGIISTGDELVPPGGDLPPGAIYDSNSAITAAAVRENGGEPVLFGIIRDDEDALATRVEKAIAETDLVVLSGGTSKGAGDVSHRILSKLGKPGIIVHGVALKPGKPICLAVARETPVIVLPGFPTSAIFTFHTFVTPLIRALAGLQPRGEDVVDAVLPVRAASEIGRTEYVMVSLGQTQEGLVAFPLGRGSGSVTAFSQADGFFSIDALADAADAGTPQSVHLIGKGLHVPDLVLAGSHDIGLDAVVSILARQGVHVRTLAIGSMGGLAALKRGECDLAPVHLLDPKTGLYNTPFLSEGLSLVPGWRRRQGVVFRKGDTRFEGKAARDAIASVAGDPDIILVNRNAGSGTRILLDGILSGQRPAGYANQPKSHNAVAAAVQQGRADWGMAIENVARLYGLGFLAVGDEHYDFILADSRRDRPAVQAFLNVLGSGEVRAALHALGFVPGDLALAGE
;
A
#
# COMPACT_ATOMS: atom_id res chain seq x y z
N MET A 1 7.97 -26.20 37.30
CA MET A 1 7.48 -27.38 36.56
C MET A 1 8.32 -28.58 36.98
N LYS A 2 7.70 -29.74 37.27
CA LYS A 2 8.47 -30.96 37.56
C LYS A 2 9.04 -31.51 36.24
N ASP A 3 10.16 -32.24 36.28
CA ASP A 3 10.83 -32.76 35.07
C ASP A 3 9.91 -33.56 34.13
N ARG A 4 8.89 -34.25 34.68
CA ARG A 4 7.85 -34.93 33.88
C ARG A 4 7.00 -33.97 33.04
N ASP A 5 6.61 -32.82 33.59
CA ASP A 5 5.81 -31.81 32.87
C ASP A 5 6.62 -31.18 31.73
N ILE A 6 7.93 -31.00 31.92
CA ILE A 6 8.84 -30.49 30.90
C ILE A 6 8.97 -31.49 29.75
N ILE A 7 9.18 -32.77 30.05
CA ILE A 7 9.30 -33.81 29.02
C ILE A 7 8.01 -33.93 28.21
N GLU A 8 6.85 -33.82 28.87
CA GLU A 8 5.55 -33.86 28.20
C GLU A 8 5.29 -32.61 27.34
N ALA A 9 5.62 -31.42 27.84
CA ALA A 9 5.58 -30.17 27.08
C ALA A 9 6.50 -30.21 25.85
N VAL A 10 7.73 -30.72 26.02
CA VAL A 10 8.70 -30.90 24.93
C VAL A 10 8.20 -31.93 23.90
N ARG A 11 7.61 -33.05 24.34
CA ARG A 11 7.01 -34.04 23.43
C ARG A 11 5.86 -33.45 22.63
N ARG A 12 5.00 -32.64 23.27
CA ARG A 12 3.89 -31.93 22.60
C ARG A 12 4.42 -30.90 21.59
N ALA A 13 5.48 -30.17 21.91
CA ALA A 13 6.13 -29.25 20.98
C ALA A 13 6.83 -29.97 19.80
N ALA A 14 7.41 -31.16 20.04
CA ALA A 14 8.20 -31.91 19.07
C ALA A 14 7.36 -32.70 18.06
N ARG A 15 6.18 -33.21 18.43
CA ARG A 15 5.30 -33.95 17.49
C ARG A 15 4.64 -33.00 16.47
N GLN A 16 4.55 -33.43 15.22
CA GLN A 16 3.92 -32.69 14.13
C GLN A 16 2.69 -33.46 13.67
N GLU A 17 1.53 -33.13 14.23
CA GLU A 17 0.24 -33.58 13.74
C GLU A 17 -0.35 -32.40 12.96
N GLN A 18 -0.14 -32.35 11.64
CA GLN A 18 -0.82 -31.40 10.75
C GLN A 18 -1.64 -32.23 9.74
N PHE A 19 -2.93 -32.38 10.01
CA PHE A 19 -3.88 -32.96 9.05
C PHE A 19 -4.37 -31.86 8.10
N LEU A 20 -3.55 -31.50 7.11
CA LEU A 20 -3.98 -30.63 6.02
C LEU A 20 -4.40 -31.49 4.83
N ASP A 21 -5.63 -31.33 4.36
CA ASP A 21 -6.07 -31.86 3.06
C ASP A 21 -5.80 -30.78 2.00
N VAL A 22 -4.57 -30.78 1.50
CA VAL A 22 -4.03 -29.70 0.67
C VAL A 22 -4.59 -29.81 -0.75
N VAL A 23 -5.32 -28.79 -1.19
CA VAL A 23 -5.83 -28.66 -2.56
C VAL A 23 -5.08 -27.56 -3.34
N SER A 24 -5.24 -27.52 -4.67
CA SER A 24 -4.72 -26.39 -5.46
C SER A 24 -5.48 -25.09 -5.15
N ARG A 25 -4.91 -23.95 -5.54
CA ARG A 25 -5.57 -22.64 -5.37
C ARG A 25 -6.91 -22.59 -6.10
N GLU A 26 -6.93 -23.03 -7.35
CA GLU A 26 -8.09 -22.98 -8.24
C GLU A 26 -9.23 -23.84 -7.70
N GLU A 27 -8.89 -25.02 -7.17
CA GLU A 27 -9.87 -25.90 -6.54
C GLU A 27 -10.38 -25.32 -5.22
N ALA A 28 -9.52 -24.69 -4.41
CA ALA A 28 -9.95 -23.99 -3.20
C ALA A 28 -10.93 -22.85 -3.50
N GLU A 29 -10.61 -22.00 -4.49
CA GLU A 29 -11.49 -20.91 -4.93
C GLU A 29 -12.83 -21.44 -5.43
N LYS A 30 -12.81 -22.49 -6.26
CA LYS A 30 -14.02 -23.13 -6.78
C LYS A 30 -14.91 -23.68 -5.68
N ARG A 31 -14.36 -24.45 -4.73
CA ARG A 31 -15.10 -25.01 -3.59
C ARG A 31 -15.68 -23.90 -2.71
N PHE A 32 -14.90 -22.87 -2.43
CA PHE A 32 -15.34 -21.78 -1.57
C PHE A 32 -16.45 -20.93 -2.22
N ARG A 33 -16.34 -20.61 -3.52
CA ARG A 33 -17.41 -19.92 -4.27
C ARG A 33 -18.69 -20.74 -4.37
N ALA A 34 -18.59 -22.07 -4.42
CA ALA A 34 -19.76 -22.93 -4.40
C ALA A 34 -20.45 -22.96 -3.02
N ALA A 35 -19.69 -22.84 -1.93
CA ALA A 35 -20.20 -22.84 -0.57
C ALA A 35 -20.76 -21.47 -0.12
N VAL A 36 -20.24 -20.37 -0.66
CA VAL A 36 -20.59 -19.00 -0.27
C VAL A 36 -21.07 -18.18 -1.47
N PRO A 37 -22.32 -17.68 -1.47
CA PRO A 37 -22.82 -16.82 -2.55
C PRO A 37 -22.01 -15.52 -2.66
N HIS A 38 -21.35 -15.31 -3.78
CA HIS A 38 -20.67 -14.06 -4.11
C HIS A 38 -21.66 -13.08 -4.76
N LYS A 39 -22.56 -12.51 -3.95
CA LYS A 39 -23.63 -11.61 -4.40
C LYS A 39 -23.71 -10.37 -3.52
N PRO A 40 -24.16 -9.22 -4.06
CA PRO A 40 -24.36 -8.01 -3.27
C PRO A 40 -25.29 -8.26 -2.09
N LEU A 41 -24.99 -7.63 -0.95
CA LEU A 41 -25.86 -7.61 0.21
C LEU A 41 -27.14 -6.79 -0.05
N ALA A 42 -28.08 -6.88 0.88
CA ALA A 42 -29.31 -6.10 0.83
C ALA A 42 -29.03 -4.59 0.76
N ALA A 43 -29.96 -3.87 0.14
CA ALA A 43 -29.90 -2.43 0.04
C ALA A 43 -30.11 -1.75 1.40
N GLU A 44 -29.48 -0.59 1.58
CA GLU A 44 -29.76 0.35 2.65
C GLU A 44 -29.85 1.77 2.07
N THR A 45 -30.58 2.66 2.74
CA THR A 45 -30.65 4.07 2.33
C THR A 45 -29.60 4.87 3.11
N VAL A 46 -28.82 5.68 2.39
CA VAL A 46 -27.84 6.59 3.00
C VAL A 46 -28.04 8.00 2.50
N GLU A 47 -27.66 8.98 3.31
CA GLU A 47 -27.55 10.38 2.90
C GLU A 47 -26.55 10.52 1.73
N LEU A 48 -26.81 11.46 0.82
CA LEU A 48 -25.98 11.69 -0.36
C LEU A 48 -24.51 11.97 0.01
N ALA A 49 -24.29 12.67 1.13
CA ALA A 49 -22.95 12.95 1.65
C ALA A 49 -22.16 11.68 2.05
N ALA A 50 -22.84 10.58 2.36
CA ALA A 50 -22.24 9.29 2.71
C ALA A 50 -22.24 8.29 1.53
N ALA A 51 -22.71 8.70 0.34
CA ALA A 51 -22.86 7.82 -0.82
C ALA A 51 -21.56 7.66 -1.65
N LEU A 52 -20.56 8.51 -1.47
CA LEU A 52 -19.29 8.41 -2.21
C LEU A 52 -18.60 7.06 -1.95
N GLY A 53 -18.25 6.35 -3.03
CA GLY A 53 -17.64 5.01 -3.00
C GLY A 53 -18.60 3.90 -2.58
N ARG A 54 -19.91 4.17 -2.50
CA ARG A 54 -20.95 3.15 -2.33
C ARG A 54 -21.41 2.64 -3.70
N VAL A 55 -22.07 1.48 -3.73
CA VAL A 55 -22.62 0.93 -4.96
C VAL A 55 -24.12 1.14 -4.98
N LEU A 56 -24.65 1.64 -6.10
CA LEU A 56 -26.07 1.88 -6.29
C LEU A 56 -26.86 0.56 -6.24
N ALA A 57 -27.83 0.45 -5.34
CA ALA A 57 -28.59 -0.79 -5.15
C ALA A 57 -29.70 -1.00 -6.18
N GLU A 58 -30.16 0.06 -6.83
CA GLU A 58 -31.31 0.06 -7.74
C GLU A 58 -31.05 1.02 -8.91
N ASN A 59 -31.78 0.91 -10.02
CA ASN A 59 -31.69 1.92 -11.07
C ASN A 59 -32.22 3.26 -10.54
N LEU A 60 -31.52 4.35 -10.84
CA LEU A 60 -32.06 5.69 -10.61
C LEU A 60 -32.94 6.07 -11.81
N THR A 61 -34.24 6.12 -11.58
CA THR A 61 -35.19 6.76 -12.49
C THR A 61 -35.30 8.23 -12.13
N ALA A 62 -35.11 9.13 -13.11
CA ALA A 62 -35.13 10.57 -12.89
C ALA A 62 -36.52 11.02 -12.41
N PRO A 63 -36.64 11.62 -11.21
CA PRO A 63 -37.93 12.04 -10.66
C PRO A 63 -38.45 13.34 -11.29
N ILE A 64 -37.55 14.11 -11.91
CA ILE A 64 -37.78 15.40 -12.57
C ILE A 64 -37.08 15.44 -13.92
N ASP A 65 -37.48 16.38 -14.76
CA ASP A 65 -36.74 16.75 -15.95
C ASP A 65 -35.51 17.57 -15.59
N LEU A 66 -34.43 17.41 -16.36
CA LEU A 66 -33.22 18.23 -16.30
C LEU A 66 -32.95 18.85 -17.67
N PRO A 67 -32.99 20.20 -17.80
CA PRO A 67 -33.54 21.15 -16.82
C PRO A 67 -35.05 20.91 -16.57
N PRO A 68 -35.64 21.38 -15.45
CA PRO A 68 -37.05 21.12 -15.10
C PRO A 68 -38.06 22.01 -15.82
N PHE A 69 -37.59 22.97 -16.60
CA PHE A 69 -38.37 23.92 -17.40
C PHE A 69 -37.53 24.40 -18.57
N ASP A 70 -38.20 24.90 -19.60
CA ASP A 70 -37.54 25.58 -20.71
C ASP A 70 -36.81 26.81 -20.18
N ARG A 71 -35.50 26.87 -20.42
CA ARG A 71 -34.65 27.95 -19.92
C ARG A 71 -33.83 28.58 -21.03
N SER A 72 -33.53 29.87 -20.88
CA SER A 72 -32.63 30.55 -21.81
C SER A 72 -31.20 30.03 -21.70
N SER A 73 -30.54 29.81 -22.84
CA SER A 73 -29.12 29.47 -22.91
C SER A 73 -28.20 30.70 -22.97
N VAL A 74 -28.77 31.91 -23.05
CA VAL A 74 -28.06 33.18 -23.24
C VAL A 74 -28.78 34.32 -22.51
N ASP A 75 -28.10 35.44 -22.26
CA ASP A 75 -28.73 36.68 -21.83
C ASP A 75 -29.37 37.38 -23.05
N GLY A 76 -30.58 37.92 -22.88
CA GLY A 76 -31.25 38.60 -23.99
C GLY A 76 -32.75 38.81 -23.78
N PHE A 77 -33.53 38.53 -24.82
CA PHE A 77 -34.96 38.80 -24.85
C PHE A 77 -35.74 37.59 -25.35
N ALA A 78 -36.68 37.10 -24.55
CA ALA A 78 -37.62 36.07 -24.92
C ALA A 78 -38.69 36.67 -25.86
N VAL A 79 -38.83 36.07 -27.03
CA VAL A 79 -39.65 36.58 -28.13
C VAL A 79 -40.47 35.47 -28.77
N ARG A 80 -41.42 35.87 -29.60
CA ARG A 80 -41.99 35.01 -30.65
C ARG A 80 -41.11 35.12 -31.89
N ALA A 81 -40.53 34.02 -32.35
CA ALA A 81 -39.67 33.96 -33.53
C ALA A 81 -40.35 34.58 -34.76
N ALA A 82 -41.65 34.35 -34.93
CA ALA A 82 -42.46 34.94 -36.01
C ALA A 82 -42.46 36.48 -35.99
N ASP A 83 -42.39 37.11 -34.81
CA ASP A 83 -42.37 38.57 -34.68
C ASP A 83 -40.99 39.16 -34.99
N THR A 84 -39.97 38.32 -35.19
CA THR A 84 -38.62 38.76 -35.59
C THR A 84 -38.37 38.58 -37.09
N ALA A 85 -39.36 38.08 -37.84
CA ALA A 85 -39.22 37.82 -39.27
C ALA A 85 -38.87 39.10 -40.04
N GLY A 86 -37.85 39.03 -40.90
CA GLY A 86 -37.38 40.17 -41.69
C GLY A 86 -36.44 41.14 -40.95
N ALA A 87 -36.17 40.92 -39.65
CA ALA A 87 -35.17 41.70 -38.91
C ALA A 87 -33.79 41.64 -39.58
N SER A 88 -33.11 42.79 -39.65
CA SER A 88 -31.72 42.90 -40.08
C SER A 88 -31.08 44.12 -39.41
N GLU A 89 -29.75 44.21 -39.37
CA GLU A 89 -29.08 45.41 -38.86
C GLU A 89 -29.55 46.73 -39.49
N PRO A 90 -29.69 46.85 -40.83
CA PRO A 90 -30.19 48.08 -41.45
C PRO A 90 -31.72 48.25 -41.33
N SER A 91 -32.46 47.21 -40.94
CA SER A 91 -33.91 47.25 -40.78
C SER A 91 -34.33 46.35 -39.61
N PRO A 92 -34.13 46.84 -38.36
CA PRO A 92 -34.47 46.05 -37.18
C PRO A 92 -35.99 45.99 -36.96
N VAL A 93 -36.47 44.92 -36.34
CA VAL A 93 -37.87 44.81 -35.92
C VAL A 93 -38.00 45.23 -34.47
N ARG A 94 -38.89 46.18 -34.20
CA ARG A 94 -39.15 46.71 -32.85
C ARG A 94 -40.20 45.88 -32.11
N LEU A 95 -39.88 45.43 -30.91
CA LEU A 95 -40.79 44.75 -29.99
C LEU A 95 -40.94 45.54 -28.69
N ARG A 96 -42.17 45.63 -28.16
CA ARG A 96 -42.45 46.30 -26.88
C ARG A 96 -42.03 45.43 -25.69
N LEU A 97 -41.37 46.02 -24.71
CA LEU A 97 -40.94 45.25 -23.55
C LEU A 97 -42.09 45.08 -22.54
N ASN A 98 -42.30 43.84 -22.12
CA ASN A 98 -43.13 43.54 -20.98
C ASN A 98 -42.55 44.20 -19.72
N LYS A 99 -43.42 44.53 -18.75
CA LYS A 99 -43.02 45.10 -17.45
C LYS A 99 -42.53 44.01 -16.49
N GLU A 100 -41.64 43.15 -16.99
CA GLU A 100 -41.09 41.99 -16.28
C GLU A 100 -39.65 41.72 -16.76
N VAL A 101 -38.80 41.30 -15.83
CA VAL A 101 -37.42 40.87 -16.10
C VAL A 101 -37.24 39.50 -15.46
N LEU A 102 -36.84 38.52 -16.27
CA LEU A 102 -36.74 37.11 -15.88
C LEU A 102 -35.29 36.75 -15.54
N ALA A 103 -34.90 36.99 -14.30
CA ALA A 103 -33.65 36.51 -13.73
C ALA A 103 -33.77 35.05 -13.22
N CYS A 104 -32.64 34.38 -12.99
CA CYS A 104 -32.61 33.05 -12.37
C CYS A 104 -33.42 33.00 -11.06
N GLY A 105 -34.28 31.99 -10.94
CA GLY A 105 -35.16 31.82 -9.77
C GLY A 105 -36.46 32.64 -9.81
N THR A 106 -36.71 33.42 -10.88
CA THR A 106 -37.96 34.17 -11.06
C THR A 106 -38.91 33.43 -12.00
N ALA A 107 -40.12 33.14 -11.53
CA ALA A 107 -41.17 32.53 -12.36
C ALA A 107 -41.88 33.61 -13.21
N PRO A 108 -42.14 33.37 -14.50
CA PRO A 108 -42.79 34.35 -15.36
C PRO A 108 -44.26 34.55 -15.00
N ALA A 109 -44.69 35.81 -14.87
CA ALA A 109 -46.06 36.21 -14.65
C ALA A 109 -46.74 36.72 -15.92
N LEU A 110 -45.97 37.26 -16.88
CA LEU A 110 -46.51 37.83 -18.11
C LEU A 110 -46.31 36.90 -19.31
N THR A 111 -47.26 36.95 -20.26
CA THR A 111 -47.18 36.25 -21.54
C THR A 111 -46.50 37.15 -22.58
N VAL A 112 -45.63 36.60 -23.40
CA VAL A 112 -45.10 37.28 -24.59
C VAL A 112 -46.16 37.23 -25.68
N ALA A 113 -46.87 38.35 -25.85
CA ALA A 113 -47.87 38.56 -26.90
C ALA A 113 -47.21 38.98 -28.22
N GLY A 114 -47.99 39.02 -29.31
CA GLY A 114 -47.53 39.51 -30.61
C GLY A 114 -46.97 40.94 -30.53
N GLY A 115 -45.77 41.14 -31.04
CA GLY A 115 -45.08 42.44 -31.03
C GLY A 115 -44.47 42.81 -29.68
N SER A 116 -44.34 41.86 -28.74
CA SER A 116 -43.73 42.09 -27.42
C SER A 116 -42.53 41.17 -27.16
N ALA A 117 -41.72 41.52 -26.16
CA ALA A 117 -40.58 40.75 -25.70
C ALA A 117 -40.41 40.88 -24.18
N THR A 118 -39.79 39.90 -23.53
CA THR A 118 -39.47 39.96 -22.09
C THR A 118 -37.96 39.82 -21.90
N ALA A 119 -37.34 40.71 -21.13
CA ALA A 119 -35.92 40.59 -20.82
C ALA A 119 -35.66 39.34 -19.98
N ILE A 120 -34.68 38.53 -20.35
CA ILE A 120 -34.40 37.24 -19.74
C ILE A 120 -32.88 37.02 -19.62
N SER A 121 -32.45 36.53 -18.47
CA SER A 121 -31.06 36.11 -18.26
C SER A 121 -30.85 34.64 -18.63
N THR A 122 -29.60 34.25 -18.84
CA THR A 122 -29.17 32.86 -18.98
C THR A 122 -29.66 32.05 -17.78
N GLY A 123 -30.36 30.95 -18.03
CA GLY A 123 -31.00 30.13 -16.99
C GLY A 123 -32.39 30.61 -16.54
N GLY A 124 -32.85 31.78 -16.99
CA GLY A 124 -34.21 32.26 -16.76
C GLY A 124 -35.26 31.37 -17.42
N VAL A 125 -36.44 31.25 -16.79
CA VAL A 125 -37.56 30.44 -17.29
C VAL A 125 -38.18 31.11 -18.51
N VAL A 126 -38.37 30.38 -19.61
CA VAL A 126 -39.00 30.94 -20.81
C VAL A 126 -40.49 31.23 -20.53
N PRO A 127 -40.96 32.47 -20.74
CA PRO A 127 -42.34 32.85 -20.46
C PRO A 127 -43.32 32.25 -21.47
N ARG A 128 -44.58 32.09 -21.05
CA ARG A 128 -45.67 31.67 -21.96
C ARG A 128 -45.69 32.56 -23.19
N GLY A 129 -45.84 31.96 -24.36
CA GLY A 129 -45.93 32.66 -25.64
C GLY A 129 -44.59 32.89 -26.34
N ALA A 130 -43.46 32.86 -25.63
CA ALA A 130 -42.15 32.88 -26.27
C ALA A 130 -41.78 31.50 -26.81
N ASP A 131 -41.14 31.46 -27.98
CA ASP A 131 -40.61 30.24 -28.61
C ASP A 131 -39.16 30.39 -29.08
N ALA A 132 -38.52 31.53 -28.80
CA ALA A 132 -37.09 31.76 -29.03
C ALA A 132 -36.53 32.83 -28.07
N VAL A 133 -35.20 32.86 -27.91
CA VAL A 133 -34.49 33.96 -27.24
C VAL A 133 -33.52 34.61 -28.23
N VAL A 134 -33.49 35.95 -28.25
CA VAL A 134 -32.48 36.71 -29.01
C VAL A 134 -31.41 37.21 -28.05
N MET A 135 -30.14 36.85 -28.32
CA MET A 135 -28.99 37.31 -27.55
C MET A 135 -28.93 38.85 -27.49
N ILE A 136 -28.53 39.39 -26.34
CA ILE A 136 -28.47 40.84 -26.09
C ILE A 136 -27.62 41.57 -27.14
N GLU A 137 -26.54 40.95 -27.64
CA GLU A 137 -25.64 41.50 -28.66
C GLU A 137 -26.36 41.76 -29.98
N ASN A 138 -27.42 41.01 -30.28
CA ASN A 138 -28.24 41.16 -31.48
C ASN A 138 -29.43 42.11 -31.29
N THR A 139 -29.40 42.92 -30.23
CA THR A 139 -30.48 43.84 -29.91
C THR A 139 -30.00 45.28 -29.67
N ALA A 140 -30.93 46.23 -29.60
CA ALA A 140 -30.70 47.57 -29.08
C ALA A 140 -31.90 48.01 -28.24
N PHE A 141 -31.65 48.43 -27.00
CA PHE A 141 -32.69 48.94 -26.11
C PHE A 141 -33.00 50.41 -26.44
N GLY A 142 -34.27 50.80 -26.29
CA GLY A 142 -34.69 52.19 -26.36
C GLY A 142 -35.99 52.44 -25.61
N GLU A 143 -36.37 53.71 -25.50
CA GLU A 143 -37.59 54.16 -24.83
C GLU A 143 -38.22 55.29 -25.65
N ASP A 144 -39.55 55.26 -25.79
CA ASP A 144 -40.35 56.33 -26.38
C ASP A 144 -41.60 56.62 -25.54
N ASP A 145 -42.46 57.53 -25.98
CA ASP A 145 -43.68 57.97 -25.26
C ASP A 145 -44.64 56.83 -24.90
N SER A 146 -44.53 55.67 -25.56
CA SER A 146 -45.36 54.48 -25.28
C SER A 146 -44.65 53.42 -24.42
N GLY A 147 -43.41 53.68 -24.00
CA GLY A 147 -42.63 52.87 -23.06
C GLY A 147 -41.41 52.18 -23.68
N PRO A 148 -40.73 51.32 -22.90
CA PRO A 148 -39.50 50.68 -23.32
C PRO A 148 -39.72 49.66 -24.45
N TYR A 149 -38.75 49.57 -25.35
CA TYR A 149 -38.75 48.65 -26.49
C TYR A 149 -37.35 48.06 -26.72
N VAL A 150 -37.31 47.01 -27.53
CA VAL A 150 -36.07 46.42 -28.04
C VAL A 150 -36.13 46.28 -29.56
N ASP A 151 -35.09 46.78 -30.22
CA ASP A 151 -34.90 46.62 -31.67
C ASP A 151 -34.09 45.33 -31.91
N ILE A 152 -34.72 44.36 -32.57
CA ILE A 152 -34.13 43.07 -32.94
C ILE A 152 -33.41 43.22 -34.27
N LYS A 153 -32.09 42.96 -34.29
CA LYS A 153 -31.23 43.14 -35.47
C LYS A 153 -31.05 41.86 -36.29
N ARG A 154 -31.43 40.71 -35.75
CA ARG A 154 -31.31 39.40 -36.41
C ARG A 154 -32.54 38.54 -36.07
N PRO A 155 -33.15 37.85 -37.05
CA PRO A 155 -34.31 37.02 -36.79
C PRO A 155 -33.93 35.84 -35.90
N ALA A 156 -34.81 35.49 -34.98
CA ALA A 156 -34.70 34.29 -34.16
C ALA A 156 -35.34 33.10 -34.89
N SER A 157 -34.76 31.91 -34.74
CA SER A 157 -35.39 30.66 -35.17
C SER A 157 -36.22 30.09 -34.02
N PRO A 158 -37.36 29.42 -34.30
CA PRO A 158 -38.08 28.66 -33.26
C PRO A 158 -37.16 27.67 -32.54
N GLY A 159 -37.22 27.65 -31.20
CA GLY A 159 -36.34 26.91 -30.31
C GLY A 159 -34.94 27.50 -30.14
N GLY A 160 -34.62 28.60 -30.82
CA GLY A 160 -33.33 29.25 -30.78
C GLY A 160 -32.95 29.70 -29.37
N PHE A 161 -31.79 29.25 -28.91
CA PHE A 161 -31.24 29.54 -27.58
C PHE A 161 -32.14 29.14 -26.40
N ILE A 162 -33.04 28.18 -26.61
CA ILE A 162 -33.82 27.55 -25.53
C ILE A 162 -33.23 26.17 -25.23
N ALA A 163 -32.87 25.92 -23.98
CA ALA A 163 -32.65 24.58 -23.46
C ALA A 163 -33.98 24.05 -22.92
N PHE A 164 -34.59 23.13 -23.65
CA PHE A 164 -35.90 22.59 -23.32
C PHE A 164 -35.88 21.74 -22.05
N ALA A 165 -37.01 21.70 -21.35
CA ALA A 165 -37.18 20.82 -20.21
C ALA A 165 -36.84 19.36 -20.60
N GLY A 166 -36.02 18.70 -19.79
CA GLY A 166 -35.68 17.29 -19.96
C GLY A 166 -34.69 17.00 -21.10
N SER A 167 -34.06 18.04 -21.69
CA SER A 167 -33.12 17.85 -22.79
C SER A 167 -31.80 17.16 -22.39
N ASP A 168 -31.46 17.15 -21.10
CA ASP A 168 -30.31 16.42 -20.54
C ASP A 168 -30.76 15.06 -20.00
N ILE A 169 -31.74 15.06 -19.09
CA ILE A 169 -32.37 13.85 -18.55
C ILE A 169 -33.88 14.07 -18.47
N ALA A 170 -34.66 13.21 -19.11
CA ALA A 170 -36.11 13.31 -19.05
C ALA A 170 -36.67 12.63 -17.80
N ARG A 171 -37.74 13.17 -17.23
CA ARG A 171 -38.46 12.53 -16.13
C ARG A 171 -38.92 11.12 -16.53
N GLY A 172 -38.63 10.15 -15.68
CA GLY A 172 -38.93 8.73 -15.95
C GLY A 172 -37.83 7.99 -16.73
N GLU A 173 -36.82 8.70 -17.24
CA GLU A 173 -35.63 8.09 -17.82
C GLU A 173 -34.76 7.42 -16.76
N THR A 174 -34.06 6.35 -17.10
CA THR A 174 -33.06 5.75 -16.19
C THR A 174 -31.73 6.51 -16.29
N ALA A 175 -31.47 7.39 -15.34
CA ALA A 175 -30.27 8.21 -15.28
C ALA A 175 -29.02 7.42 -14.85
N LEU A 176 -29.14 6.53 -13.85
CA LEU A 176 -28.05 5.68 -13.38
C LEU A 176 -28.51 4.23 -13.26
N ARG A 177 -27.61 3.28 -13.49
CA ARG A 177 -27.91 1.84 -13.43
C ARG A 177 -27.41 1.24 -12.11
N GLN A 178 -28.17 0.27 -11.60
CA GLN A 178 -27.79 -0.55 -10.44
C GLN A 178 -26.39 -1.18 -10.65
N GLY A 179 -25.63 -1.33 -9.55
CA GLY A 179 -24.31 -1.95 -9.56
C GLY A 179 -23.17 -0.99 -9.90
N LEU A 180 -23.48 0.28 -10.13
CA LEU A 180 -22.50 1.32 -10.40
C LEU A 180 -21.93 1.87 -9.09
N GLU A 181 -20.61 2.04 -9.04
CA GLU A 181 -19.89 2.68 -7.93
C GLU A 181 -20.04 4.20 -8.02
N ILE A 182 -20.60 4.81 -6.98
CA ILE A 182 -20.91 6.24 -6.93
C ILE A 182 -19.62 7.04 -6.76
N THR A 183 -19.28 7.83 -7.78
CA THR A 183 -18.18 8.80 -7.76
C THR A 183 -18.72 10.23 -7.69
N SER A 184 -17.84 11.24 -7.76
CA SER A 184 -18.27 12.64 -7.83
C SER A 184 -19.22 12.93 -9.00
N ARG A 185 -19.10 12.19 -10.11
CA ARG A 185 -19.96 12.33 -11.29
C ARG A 185 -21.41 11.97 -10.96
N GLU A 186 -21.59 10.80 -10.35
CA GLU A 186 -22.92 10.30 -10.00
C GLU A 186 -23.55 11.08 -8.84
N ILE A 187 -22.74 11.53 -7.88
CA ILE A 187 -23.21 12.48 -6.86
C ILE A 187 -23.79 13.73 -7.52
N GLY A 188 -23.15 14.25 -8.58
CA GLY A 188 -23.67 15.38 -9.35
C GLY A 188 -25.04 15.10 -9.97
N VAL A 189 -25.22 13.92 -10.59
CA VAL A 189 -26.52 13.51 -11.18
C VAL A 189 -27.59 13.33 -10.10
N LEU A 190 -27.28 12.64 -8.99
CA LEU A 190 -28.19 12.45 -7.86
C LEU A 190 -28.65 13.79 -7.27
N ALA A 191 -27.71 14.72 -7.06
CA ALA A 191 -27.99 16.06 -6.56
C ALA A 191 -28.82 16.89 -7.55
N ALA A 192 -28.50 16.85 -8.85
CA ALA A 192 -29.25 17.55 -9.88
C ALA A 192 -30.71 17.06 -9.94
N CYS A 193 -30.93 15.75 -9.78
CA CYS A 193 -32.26 15.14 -9.64
C CYS A 193 -32.98 15.50 -8.33
N GLY A 194 -32.35 16.27 -7.43
CA GLY A 194 -32.95 16.73 -6.17
C GLY A 194 -32.95 15.68 -5.05
N LEU A 195 -32.11 14.64 -5.13
CA LEU A 195 -32.07 13.58 -4.13
C LEU A 195 -31.15 13.93 -2.96
N SER A 196 -31.68 13.89 -1.73
CA SER A 196 -30.87 14.04 -0.50
C SER A 196 -30.33 12.71 0.02
N SER A 197 -30.93 11.59 -0.38
CA SER A 197 -30.55 10.23 0.02
C SER A 197 -30.69 9.25 -1.15
N VAL A 198 -29.96 8.14 -1.09
CA VAL A 198 -29.91 7.15 -2.17
C VAL A 198 -29.85 5.72 -1.63
N SER A 199 -30.49 4.79 -2.33
CA SER A 199 -30.46 3.36 -2.05
C SER A 199 -29.15 2.75 -2.55
N VAL A 200 -28.34 2.20 -1.63
CA VAL A 200 -27.01 1.66 -1.91
C VAL A 200 -26.87 0.26 -1.32
N VAL A 201 -25.97 -0.55 -1.87
CA VAL A 201 -25.63 -1.87 -1.31
C VAL A 201 -25.01 -1.67 0.06
N ARG A 202 -25.51 -2.37 1.08
CA ARG A 202 -24.96 -2.31 2.44
C ARG A 202 -23.51 -2.79 2.46
N ARG A 203 -22.66 -2.11 3.24
CA ARG A 203 -21.28 -2.58 3.43
C ARG A 203 -21.25 -3.90 4.21
N PRO A 204 -20.47 -4.91 3.77
CA PRO A 204 -20.28 -6.12 4.55
C PRO A 204 -19.51 -5.81 5.83
N ARG A 205 -20.04 -6.22 6.97
CA ARG A 205 -19.36 -6.15 8.27
C ARG A 205 -18.46 -7.36 8.40
N VAL A 206 -17.17 -7.14 8.64
CA VAL A 206 -16.15 -8.19 8.71
C VAL A 206 -15.57 -8.25 10.12
N GLY A 207 -15.90 -9.30 10.86
CA GLY A 207 -15.35 -9.56 12.19
C GLY A 207 -13.89 -10.01 12.11
N ILE A 208 -13.00 -9.34 12.84
CA ILE A 208 -11.56 -9.66 12.87
C ILE A 208 -11.17 -10.06 14.29
N ILE A 209 -10.64 -11.27 14.43
CA ILE A 209 -10.17 -11.85 15.68
C ILE A 209 -8.69 -12.19 15.51
N SER A 210 -7.84 -11.81 16.46
CA SER A 210 -6.46 -12.27 16.51
C SER A 210 -6.30 -13.33 17.60
N THR A 211 -5.48 -14.35 17.38
CA THR A 211 -5.18 -15.38 18.39
C THR A 211 -3.69 -15.63 18.53
N GLY A 212 -3.23 -15.77 19.77
CA GLY A 212 -1.85 -16.07 20.11
C GLY A 212 -1.46 -15.53 21.48
N ASP A 213 -0.78 -16.34 22.28
CA ASP A 213 -0.29 -15.95 23.61
C ASP A 213 0.83 -14.91 23.56
N GLU A 214 1.53 -14.82 22.42
CA GLU A 214 2.58 -13.86 22.15
C GLU A 214 2.05 -12.47 21.79
N LEU A 215 0.77 -12.34 21.43
CA LEU A 215 0.24 -11.11 20.86
C LEU A 215 -0.12 -10.07 21.94
N VAL A 216 0.33 -8.84 21.72
CA VAL A 216 -0.09 -7.65 22.48
C VAL A 216 -0.58 -6.54 21.55
N PRO A 217 -1.51 -5.67 22.00
CA PRO A 217 -1.96 -4.54 21.19
C PRO A 217 -0.83 -3.51 20.98
N PRO A 218 -0.72 -2.89 19.80
CA PRO A 218 0.20 -1.77 19.57
C PRO A 218 0.02 -0.64 20.59
N GLY A 219 1.13 -0.06 21.05
CA GLY A 219 1.16 1.08 21.99
C GLY A 219 1.30 0.71 23.47
N GLY A 220 1.20 -0.58 23.82
CA GLY A 220 1.53 -1.09 25.16
C GLY A 220 3.01 -1.46 25.32
N ASP A 221 3.41 -1.86 26.53
CA ASP A 221 4.74 -2.43 26.77
C ASP A 221 4.89 -3.78 26.05
N LEU A 222 6.10 -4.05 25.53
CA LEU A 222 6.41 -5.31 24.84
C LEU A 222 7.26 -6.22 25.75
N PRO A 223 6.64 -7.15 26.50
CA PRO A 223 7.39 -8.05 27.36
C PRO A 223 8.25 -9.03 26.52
N PRO A 224 9.34 -9.57 27.08
CA PRO A 224 10.12 -10.59 26.41
C PRO A 224 9.27 -11.78 25.96
N GLY A 225 9.36 -12.13 24.68
CA GLY A 225 8.58 -13.22 24.07
C GLY A 225 7.26 -12.78 23.44
N ALA A 226 6.84 -11.52 23.62
CA ALA A 226 5.66 -10.97 22.94
C ALA A 226 6.02 -10.24 21.65
N ILE A 227 5.02 -10.11 20.77
CA ILE A 227 5.03 -9.30 19.54
C ILE A 227 3.73 -8.51 19.43
N TYR A 228 3.74 -7.38 18.72
CA TYR A 228 2.52 -6.63 18.47
C TYR A 228 1.64 -7.32 17.44
N ASP A 229 0.33 -7.23 17.61
CA ASP A 229 -0.64 -7.66 16.59
C ASP A 229 -0.68 -6.68 15.42
N SER A 230 0.09 -6.98 14.37
CA SER A 230 0.07 -6.25 13.10
C SER A 230 -1.04 -6.71 12.16
N ASN A 231 -1.51 -7.95 12.29
CA ASN A 231 -2.38 -8.53 11.28
C ASN A 231 -3.81 -8.00 11.39
N SER A 232 -4.33 -7.79 12.60
CA SER A 232 -5.64 -7.14 12.75
C SER A 232 -5.65 -5.75 12.15
N ALA A 233 -4.56 -4.99 12.30
CA ALA A 233 -4.42 -3.66 11.73
C ALA A 233 -4.40 -3.69 10.20
N ILE A 234 -3.57 -4.55 9.59
CA ILE A 234 -3.47 -4.70 8.13
C ILE A 234 -4.78 -5.22 7.53
N THR A 235 -5.39 -6.25 8.13
CA THR A 235 -6.66 -6.81 7.62
C THR A 235 -7.81 -5.81 7.76
N ALA A 236 -7.88 -5.04 8.85
CA ALA A 236 -8.90 -4.01 9.00
C ALA A 236 -8.77 -2.89 7.97
N ALA A 237 -7.55 -2.50 7.60
CA ALA A 237 -7.32 -1.55 6.51
C ALA A 237 -7.77 -2.15 5.17
N ALA A 238 -7.35 -3.38 4.87
CA ALA A 238 -7.71 -4.07 3.63
C ALA A 238 -9.22 -4.31 3.49
N VAL A 239 -9.96 -4.54 4.58
CA VAL A 239 -11.43 -4.60 4.57
C VAL A 239 -12.03 -3.28 4.09
N ARG A 240 -11.57 -2.13 4.65
CA ARG A 240 -12.08 -0.80 4.28
C ARG A 240 -11.77 -0.46 2.82
N GLU A 241 -10.55 -0.73 2.37
CA GLU A 241 -10.12 -0.52 0.99
C GLU A 241 -10.98 -1.26 -0.04
N ASN A 242 -11.60 -2.37 0.37
CA ASN A 242 -12.41 -3.23 -0.48
C ASN A 242 -13.92 -3.08 -0.27
N GLY A 243 -14.35 -2.00 0.42
CA GLY A 243 -15.77 -1.64 0.57
C GLY A 243 -16.47 -2.25 1.78
N GLY A 244 -15.75 -2.96 2.65
CA GLY A 244 -16.29 -3.52 3.89
C GLY A 244 -16.11 -2.62 5.11
N GLU A 245 -16.73 -3.02 6.22
CA GLU A 245 -16.62 -2.40 7.53
C GLU A 245 -15.97 -3.38 8.52
N PRO A 246 -14.75 -3.12 9.01
CA PRO A 246 -14.08 -4.02 9.94
C PRO A 246 -14.63 -3.84 11.36
N VAL A 247 -14.92 -4.96 12.02
CA VAL A 247 -15.34 -5.04 13.42
C VAL A 247 -14.27 -5.79 14.21
N LEU A 248 -13.51 -5.08 15.05
CA LEU A 248 -12.41 -5.66 15.81
C LEU A 248 -12.93 -6.36 17.07
N PHE A 249 -12.71 -7.67 17.16
CA PHE A 249 -13.09 -8.49 18.31
C PHE A 249 -11.95 -8.68 19.32
N GLY A 250 -10.74 -8.22 19.00
CA GLY A 250 -9.56 -8.17 19.87
C GLY A 250 -8.65 -9.39 19.75
N ILE A 251 -7.64 -9.42 20.63
CA ILE A 251 -6.69 -10.52 20.77
C ILE A 251 -7.26 -11.51 21.80
N ILE A 252 -7.38 -12.76 21.40
CA ILE A 252 -7.76 -13.88 22.26
C ILE A 252 -6.52 -14.73 22.50
N ARG A 253 -6.26 -15.10 23.76
CA ARG A 253 -5.18 -16.04 24.08
C ARG A 253 -5.52 -17.43 23.55
N ASP A 254 -4.56 -18.35 23.52
CA ASP A 254 -4.75 -19.71 23.02
C ASP A 254 -5.57 -20.59 24.00
N ASP A 255 -6.80 -20.14 24.26
CA ASP A 255 -7.83 -20.77 25.09
C ASP A 255 -9.02 -21.15 24.20
N GLU A 256 -9.31 -22.45 24.10
CA GLU A 256 -10.31 -22.98 23.17
C GLU A 256 -11.73 -22.45 23.46
N ASP A 257 -12.12 -22.33 24.73
CA ASP A 257 -13.46 -21.91 25.13
C ASP A 257 -13.68 -20.40 24.92
N ALA A 258 -12.67 -19.60 25.26
CA ALA A 258 -12.68 -18.15 25.02
C ALA A 258 -12.71 -17.84 23.52
N LEU A 259 -11.92 -18.56 22.71
CA LEU A 259 -11.91 -18.41 21.26
C LEU A 259 -13.25 -18.85 20.65
N ALA A 260 -13.80 -19.99 21.06
CA ALA A 260 -15.10 -20.46 20.59
C ALA A 260 -16.21 -19.44 20.86
N THR A 261 -16.29 -18.96 22.10
CA THR A 261 -17.26 -17.93 22.51
C THR A 261 -17.12 -16.66 21.68
N ARG A 262 -15.88 -16.24 21.40
CA ARG A 262 -15.63 -15.04 20.61
C ARG A 262 -16.00 -15.21 19.14
N VAL A 263 -15.69 -16.37 18.56
CA VAL A 263 -16.04 -16.70 17.17
C VAL A 263 -17.56 -16.78 17.01
N GLU A 264 -18.29 -17.40 17.95
CA GLU A 264 -19.75 -17.44 17.93
C GLU A 264 -20.37 -16.04 17.95
N LYS A 265 -19.84 -15.17 18.81
CA LYS A 265 -20.25 -13.76 18.86
C LYS A 265 -19.99 -13.05 17.52
N ALA A 266 -18.81 -13.24 16.93
CA ALA A 266 -18.48 -12.64 15.65
C ALA A 266 -19.38 -13.15 14.51
N ILE A 267 -19.69 -14.45 14.48
CA ILE A 267 -20.64 -15.04 13.52
C ILE A 267 -22.04 -14.43 13.65
N ALA A 268 -22.49 -14.17 14.87
CA ALA A 268 -23.81 -13.59 15.12
C ALA A 268 -23.90 -12.10 14.76
N GLU A 269 -22.78 -11.38 14.82
CA GLU A 269 -22.75 -9.91 14.66
C GLU A 269 -22.22 -9.43 13.30
N THR A 270 -21.69 -10.31 12.45
CA THR A 270 -21.01 -9.92 11.20
C THR A 270 -21.34 -10.83 10.01
N ASP A 271 -21.11 -10.33 8.79
CA ASP A 271 -21.38 -11.05 7.55
C ASP A 271 -20.25 -12.02 7.18
N LEU A 272 -19.07 -11.84 7.78
CA LEU A 272 -17.84 -12.54 7.46
C LEU A 272 -16.90 -12.48 8.67
N VAL A 273 -16.27 -13.60 9.04
CA VAL A 273 -15.28 -13.63 10.12
C VAL A 273 -13.90 -14.00 9.59
N VAL A 274 -12.90 -13.24 10.00
CA VAL A 274 -11.49 -13.45 9.69
C VAL A 274 -10.74 -13.66 11.00
N LEU A 275 -10.12 -14.82 11.14
CA LEU A 275 -9.20 -15.12 12.22
C LEU A 275 -7.78 -14.89 11.73
N SER A 276 -6.98 -14.17 12.49
CA SER A 276 -5.57 -13.96 12.23
C SER A 276 -4.72 -14.63 13.31
N GLY A 277 -3.79 -15.49 12.88
CA GLY A 277 -3.17 -16.43 13.80
C GLY A 277 -4.06 -17.65 13.99
N GLY A 278 -3.51 -18.71 14.57
CA GLY A 278 -4.27 -19.94 14.78
C GLY A 278 -4.16 -20.97 13.65
N THR A 279 -3.06 -20.98 12.89
CA THR A 279 -2.73 -22.03 11.92
C THR A 279 -1.41 -22.78 12.25
N SER A 280 -0.78 -22.43 13.37
CA SER A 280 0.47 -23.06 13.87
C SER A 280 0.17 -24.28 14.76
N LYS A 281 1.20 -25.02 15.20
CA LYS A 281 1.02 -26.17 16.12
C LYS A 281 0.24 -25.73 17.37
N GLY A 282 -0.81 -26.46 17.74
CA GLY A 282 -1.67 -26.14 18.89
C GLY A 282 -2.87 -25.26 18.52
N ALA A 283 -2.64 -24.01 18.10
CA ALA A 283 -3.73 -23.08 17.78
C ALA A 283 -4.46 -23.40 16.45
N GLY A 284 -3.75 -24.00 15.47
CA GLY A 284 -4.32 -24.65 14.26
C GLY A 284 -5.35 -25.72 14.58
N ASP A 285 -5.00 -26.57 15.53
CA ASP A 285 -5.86 -27.67 15.97
C ASP A 285 -7.09 -27.16 16.72
N VAL A 286 -6.92 -26.08 17.49
CA VAL A 286 -8.02 -25.41 18.20
C VAL A 286 -9.01 -24.78 17.22
N SER A 287 -8.54 -24.01 16.24
CA SER A 287 -9.41 -23.42 15.20
C SER A 287 -10.17 -24.49 14.42
N HIS A 288 -9.51 -25.57 14.01
CA HIS A 288 -10.15 -26.70 13.33
C HIS A 288 -11.25 -27.35 14.19
N ARG A 289 -10.96 -27.60 15.48
CA ARG A 289 -11.93 -28.19 16.43
C ARG A 289 -13.13 -27.28 16.67
N ILE A 290 -12.90 -25.98 16.82
CA ILE A 290 -13.95 -24.97 16.99
C ILE A 290 -14.83 -24.94 15.73
N LEU A 291 -14.24 -24.77 14.55
CA LEU A 291 -14.97 -24.70 13.28
C LEU A 291 -15.79 -25.95 12.98
N SER A 292 -15.28 -27.13 13.35
CA SER A 292 -16.01 -28.40 13.21
C SER A 292 -17.28 -28.47 14.07
N LYS A 293 -17.34 -27.70 15.18
CA LYS A 293 -18.48 -27.65 16.11
C LYS A 293 -19.49 -26.54 15.79
N LEU A 294 -19.11 -25.53 14.99
CA LEU A 294 -19.91 -24.31 14.77
C LEU A 294 -21.06 -24.44 13.76
N GLY A 295 -21.21 -25.59 13.10
CA GLY A 295 -22.33 -25.92 12.22
C GLY A 295 -21.89 -26.38 10.82
N LYS A 296 -22.85 -26.92 10.06
CA LYS A 296 -22.64 -27.29 8.64
C LYS A 296 -22.65 -26.03 7.75
N PRO A 297 -21.95 -26.02 6.60
CA PRO A 297 -21.17 -27.12 6.02
C PRO A 297 -19.79 -27.33 6.67
N GLY A 298 -19.34 -26.43 7.55
CA GLY A 298 -18.10 -26.56 8.29
C GLY A 298 -16.89 -26.22 7.42
N ILE A 299 -15.81 -26.99 7.54
CA ILE A 299 -14.56 -26.76 6.82
C ILE A 299 -14.71 -27.19 5.36
N ILE A 300 -14.49 -26.25 4.43
CA ILE A 300 -14.56 -26.44 2.98
C ILE A 300 -13.17 -26.76 2.41
N VAL A 301 -12.15 -26.05 2.92
CA VAL A 301 -10.75 -26.21 2.54
C VAL A 301 -9.88 -26.11 3.79
N HIS A 302 -8.95 -27.06 3.95
CA HIS A 302 -7.99 -27.04 5.05
C HIS A 302 -6.57 -27.22 4.50
N GLY A 303 -5.99 -26.10 4.11
CA GLY A 303 -4.69 -26.03 3.47
C GLY A 303 -4.79 -25.90 1.95
N VAL A 304 -3.93 -25.06 1.40
CA VAL A 304 -3.83 -24.82 -0.05
C VAL A 304 -2.36 -24.93 -0.47
N ALA A 305 -2.11 -25.45 -1.66
CA ALA A 305 -0.77 -25.65 -2.22
C ALA A 305 -0.12 -24.33 -2.69
N LEU A 306 -0.05 -23.34 -1.80
CA LEU A 306 0.49 -22.00 -2.05
C LEU A 306 1.57 -21.61 -1.03
N LYS A 307 2.52 -20.78 -1.48
CA LYS A 307 3.60 -20.21 -0.67
C LYS A 307 3.72 -18.73 -1.01
N PRO A 308 3.62 -17.79 -0.05
CA PRO A 308 3.27 -17.99 1.35
C PRO A 308 1.78 -18.25 1.57
N GLY A 309 1.43 -19.03 2.61
CA GLY A 309 0.04 -19.16 3.08
C GLY A 309 -0.60 -20.56 3.02
N LYS A 310 0.22 -21.60 2.90
CA LYS A 310 -0.20 -23.02 2.95
C LYS A 310 -1.32 -23.34 3.96
N PRO A 311 -1.29 -22.89 5.23
CA PRO A 311 -2.21 -23.42 6.23
C PRO A 311 -3.53 -22.64 6.35
N ILE A 312 -3.93 -21.90 5.30
CA ILE A 312 -5.24 -21.24 5.27
C ILE A 312 -6.38 -22.25 5.46
N CYS A 313 -7.38 -21.89 6.25
CA CYS A 313 -8.62 -22.64 6.38
C CYS A 313 -9.80 -21.80 5.90
N LEU A 314 -10.59 -22.36 4.98
CA LEU A 314 -11.84 -21.77 4.51
C LEU A 314 -12.99 -22.61 5.07
N ALA A 315 -13.83 -22.00 5.87
CA ALA A 315 -14.98 -22.65 6.48
C ALA A 315 -16.24 -21.79 6.31
N VAL A 316 -17.39 -22.42 6.50
CA VAL A 316 -18.68 -21.75 6.60
C VAL A 316 -19.40 -22.32 7.81
N ALA A 317 -19.71 -21.45 8.75
CA ALA A 317 -20.47 -21.79 9.94
C ALA A 317 -21.90 -21.26 9.76
N ARG A 318 -22.85 -22.17 9.59
CA ARG A 318 -24.24 -21.85 9.22
C ARG A 318 -24.28 -21.19 7.84
N GLU A 319 -24.41 -19.88 7.78
CA GLU A 319 -24.38 -19.08 6.54
C GLU A 319 -23.21 -18.09 6.52
N THR A 320 -22.47 -17.96 7.63
CA THR A 320 -21.39 -16.99 7.77
C THR A 320 -20.05 -17.63 7.40
N PRO A 321 -19.32 -17.09 6.41
CA PRO A 321 -17.99 -17.59 6.09
C PRO A 321 -17.00 -17.24 7.20
N VAL A 322 -16.12 -18.18 7.51
CA VAL A 322 -15.07 -18.04 8.52
C VAL A 322 -13.73 -18.43 7.89
N ILE A 323 -12.81 -17.48 7.81
CA ILE A 323 -11.50 -17.67 7.18
C ILE A 323 -10.42 -17.58 8.26
N VAL A 324 -9.59 -18.61 8.36
CA VAL A 324 -8.42 -18.61 9.24
C VAL A 324 -7.20 -18.33 8.39
N LEU A 325 -6.62 -17.15 8.59
CA LEU A 325 -5.42 -16.69 7.91
C LEU A 325 -4.16 -17.23 8.63
N PRO A 326 -3.08 -17.46 7.88
CA PRO A 326 -1.77 -17.74 8.47
C PRO A 326 -1.34 -16.67 9.48
N GLY A 327 -0.60 -17.04 10.53
CA GLY A 327 -0.13 -16.08 11.55
C GLY A 327 0.94 -15.10 11.06
N PHE A 328 1.67 -15.44 10.00
CA PHE A 328 2.70 -14.57 9.44
C PHE A 328 2.10 -13.43 8.59
N PRO A 329 2.48 -12.15 8.81
CA PRO A 329 1.82 -11.01 8.19
C PRO A 329 1.72 -11.04 6.66
N THR A 330 2.82 -11.37 5.97
CA THR A 330 2.83 -11.41 4.51
C THR A 330 1.97 -12.56 3.97
N SER A 331 1.93 -13.68 4.70
CA SER A 331 1.09 -14.83 4.38
C SER A 331 -0.40 -14.51 4.59
N ALA A 332 -0.71 -13.82 5.68
CA ALA A 332 -2.06 -13.40 6.03
C ALA A 332 -2.65 -12.46 4.98
N ILE A 333 -1.93 -11.40 4.62
CA ILE A 333 -2.45 -10.40 3.67
C ILE A 333 -2.52 -10.93 2.24
N PHE A 334 -1.56 -11.79 1.84
CA PHE A 334 -1.62 -12.45 0.55
C PHE A 334 -2.87 -13.33 0.44
N THR A 335 -3.08 -14.23 1.40
CA THR A 335 -4.26 -15.11 1.44
C THR A 335 -5.57 -14.33 1.59
N PHE A 336 -5.56 -13.21 2.33
CA PHE A 336 -6.69 -12.28 2.40
C PHE A 336 -7.02 -11.72 1.01
N HIS A 337 -6.05 -11.22 0.25
CA HIS A 337 -6.29 -10.70 -1.09
C HIS A 337 -6.75 -11.77 -2.08
N THR A 338 -6.27 -13.01 -1.95
CA THR A 338 -6.68 -14.12 -2.82
C THR A 338 -8.11 -14.59 -2.53
N PHE A 339 -8.49 -14.80 -1.27
CA PHE A 339 -9.75 -15.48 -0.92
C PHE A 339 -10.79 -14.59 -0.26
N VAL A 340 -10.37 -13.56 0.47
CA VAL A 340 -11.26 -12.70 1.27
C VAL A 340 -11.67 -11.45 0.49
N THR A 341 -10.73 -10.78 -0.18
CA THR A 341 -11.02 -9.59 -0.99
C THR A 341 -12.10 -9.81 -2.06
N PRO A 342 -12.09 -10.90 -2.87
CA PRO A 342 -13.13 -11.12 -3.86
C PRO A 342 -14.52 -11.26 -3.24
N LEU A 343 -14.60 -11.88 -2.07
CA LEU A 343 -15.85 -12.04 -1.32
C LEU A 343 -16.36 -10.70 -0.78
N ILE A 344 -15.51 -9.92 -0.11
CA ILE A 344 -15.89 -8.59 0.42
C ILE A 344 -16.42 -7.71 -0.71
N ARG A 345 -15.70 -7.65 -1.85
CA ARG A 345 -16.11 -6.82 -2.98
C ARG A 345 -17.45 -7.26 -3.55
N ALA A 346 -17.65 -8.57 -3.73
CA ALA A 346 -18.92 -9.11 -4.21
C ALA A 346 -20.09 -8.78 -3.26
N LEU A 347 -19.88 -8.93 -1.94
CA LEU A 347 -20.87 -8.57 -0.92
C LEU A 347 -21.17 -7.07 -0.90
N ALA A 348 -20.15 -6.22 -1.12
CA ALA A 348 -20.30 -4.78 -1.25
C ALA A 348 -20.89 -4.32 -2.60
N GLY A 349 -21.17 -5.25 -3.52
CA GLY A 349 -21.64 -4.95 -4.88
C GLY A 349 -20.58 -4.37 -5.81
N LEU A 350 -19.32 -4.32 -5.37
CA LEU A 350 -18.21 -3.83 -6.17
C LEU A 350 -17.79 -4.88 -7.19
N GLN A 351 -17.38 -4.41 -8.37
CA GLN A 351 -16.76 -5.26 -9.38
C GLN A 351 -15.50 -5.93 -8.82
N PRO A 352 -15.10 -7.12 -9.31
CA PRO A 352 -13.78 -7.68 -9.01
C PRO A 352 -12.69 -6.63 -9.21
N ARG A 353 -11.66 -6.64 -8.37
CA ARG A 353 -10.54 -5.71 -8.53
C ARG A 353 -9.93 -5.98 -9.90
N GLY A 354 -9.75 -4.94 -10.72
CA GLY A 354 -8.90 -5.07 -11.91
C GLY A 354 -7.52 -5.48 -11.41
N GLU A 355 -7.01 -6.59 -11.90
CA GLU A 355 -5.61 -6.94 -11.67
C GLU A 355 -4.81 -5.98 -12.55
N ASP A 356 -4.28 -4.91 -11.95
CA ASP A 356 -3.25 -4.13 -12.62
C ASP A 356 -2.04 -5.05 -12.73
N VAL A 357 -1.86 -5.65 -13.91
CA VAL A 357 -0.74 -6.52 -14.23
C VAL A 357 0.23 -5.75 -15.11
N VAL A 358 1.50 -5.79 -14.75
CA VAL A 358 2.59 -5.23 -15.54
C VAL A 358 3.62 -6.30 -15.84
N ASP A 359 4.15 -6.32 -17.07
CA ASP A 359 5.25 -7.20 -17.41
C ASP A 359 6.58 -6.56 -17.00
N ALA A 360 7.40 -7.31 -16.30
CA ALA A 360 8.72 -6.87 -15.84
C ALA A 360 9.74 -8.01 -15.90
N VAL A 361 10.99 -7.69 -16.21
CA VAL A 361 12.07 -8.68 -16.32
C VAL A 361 12.63 -9.00 -14.95
N LEU A 362 12.83 -10.29 -14.66
CA LEU A 362 13.42 -10.75 -13.42
C LEU A 362 14.96 -10.57 -13.45
N PRO A 363 15.57 -9.70 -12.64
CA PRO A 363 17.01 -9.42 -12.69
C PRO A 363 17.88 -10.55 -12.12
N VAL A 364 17.32 -11.33 -11.20
CA VAL A 364 18.05 -12.37 -10.45
C VAL A 364 17.20 -13.62 -10.33
N ARG A 365 17.83 -14.79 -10.46
CA ARG A 365 17.13 -16.08 -10.34
C ARG A 365 16.40 -16.15 -9.01
N ALA A 366 15.10 -16.42 -9.07
CA ALA A 366 14.28 -16.67 -7.91
C ALA A 366 14.04 -18.19 -7.80
N ALA A 367 14.84 -18.89 -6.98
CA ALA A 367 14.57 -20.29 -6.63
C ALA A 367 13.15 -20.50 -6.06
N SER A 368 12.61 -21.70 -6.16
CA SER A 368 11.33 -22.13 -5.60
C SER A 368 11.46 -23.59 -5.15
N GLU A 369 10.45 -24.10 -4.47
CA GLU A 369 10.35 -25.53 -4.12
C GLU A 369 9.26 -26.19 -4.97
N ILE A 370 9.59 -27.33 -5.58
CA ILE A 370 8.62 -28.13 -6.34
C ILE A 370 7.49 -28.60 -5.42
N GLY A 371 6.28 -28.60 -5.94
CA GLY A 371 5.05 -29.08 -5.31
C GLY A 371 4.14 -27.98 -4.76
N ARG A 372 4.48 -26.69 -4.92
CA ARG A 372 3.65 -25.55 -4.50
C ARG A 372 3.85 -24.34 -5.40
N THR A 373 2.77 -23.64 -5.70
CA THR A 373 2.85 -22.34 -6.38
C THR A 373 3.44 -21.31 -5.41
N GLU A 374 4.58 -20.71 -5.75
CA GLU A 374 5.24 -19.69 -4.91
C GLU A 374 4.99 -18.29 -5.48
N TYR A 375 4.35 -17.44 -4.69
CA TYR A 375 4.15 -16.03 -4.98
C TYR A 375 5.31 -15.22 -4.41
N VAL A 376 6.09 -14.66 -5.32
CA VAL A 376 7.27 -13.87 -5.00
C VAL A 376 6.88 -12.41 -5.00
N MET A 377 6.95 -11.77 -3.84
CA MET A 377 6.82 -10.32 -3.74
C MET A 377 8.00 -9.66 -4.43
N VAL A 378 7.71 -8.61 -5.19
CA VAL A 378 8.71 -7.87 -5.94
C VAL A 378 8.59 -6.39 -5.68
N SER A 379 9.72 -5.70 -5.79
CA SER A 379 9.72 -4.28 -6.02
C SER A 379 10.10 -3.97 -7.46
N LEU A 380 9.36 -3.06 -8.08
CA LEU A 380 9.56 -2.64 -9.45
C LEU A 380 10.58 -1.50 -9.52
N GLY A 381 11.44 -1.57 -10.53
CA GLY A 381 12.38 -0.50 -10.88
C GLY A 381 12.44 -0.29 -12.38
N GLN A 382 13.03 0.82 -12.82
CA GLN A 382 13.26 1.12 -14.24
C GLN A 382 14.74 0.99 -14.60
N THR A 383 15.03 0.20 -15.62
CA THR A 383 16.32 0.19 -16.31
C THR A 383 16.19 0.85 -17.68
N GLN A 384 17.31 0.98 -18.40
CA GLN A 384 17.30 1.45 -19.80
C GLN A 384 16.53 0.49 -20.72
N GLU A 385 16.44 -0.79 -20.36
CA GLU A 385 15.82 -1.85 -21.16
C GLU A 385 14.33 -2.04 -20.85
N GLY A 386 13.85 -1.59 -19.69
CA GLY A 386 12.45 -1.69 -19.30
C GLY A 386 12.23 -1.78 -17.79
N LEU A 387 11.04 -2.24 -17.40
CA LEU A 387 10.70 -2.54 -16.01
C LEU A 387 11.41 -3.82 -15.56
N VAL A 388 11.92 -3.78 -14.33
CA VAL A 388 12.54 -4.94 -13.67
C VAL A 388 11.83 -5.22 -12.34
N ALA A 389 11.70 -6.49 -11.99
CA ALA A 389 11.02 -6.95 -10.78
C ALA A 389 12.00 -7.57 -9.79
N PHE A 390 12.49 -6.79 -8.83
CA PHE A 390 13.43 -7.26 -7.80
C PHE A 390 12.71 -8.13 -6.76
N PRO A 391 13.07 -9.43 -6.62
CA PRO A 391 12.51 -10.26 -5.57
C PRO A 391 12.85 -9.72 -4.19
N LEU A 392 11.82 -9.48 -3.37
CA LEU A 392 12.00 -9.11 -1.98
C LEU A 392 12.27 -10.36 -1.12
N GLY A 393 12.94 -10.15 0.02
CA GLY A 393 13.37 -11.24 0.90
C GLY A 393 12.23 -12.19 1.29
N ARG A 394 12.49 -13.50 1.20
CA ARG A 394 11.50 -14.60 1.24
C ARG A 394 10.99 -14.99 2.64
N GLY A 395 11.19 -14.14 3.64
CA GLY A 395 10.74 -14.41 5.00
C GLY A 395 9.26 -14.10 5.13
N SER A 396 8.41 -15.12 5.36
CA SER A 396 6.97 -14.93 5.62
C SER A 396 6.69 -13.99 6.80
N GLY A 397 7.62 -13.86 7.75
CA GLY A 397 7.49 -12.95 8.90
C GLY A 397 7.85 -11.48 8.66
N SER A 398 8.23 -11.07 7.45
CA SER A 398 8.71 -9.71 7.20
C SER A 398 7.59 -8.71 6.87
N VAL A 399 7.17 -7.91 7.85
CA VAL A 399 6.19 -6.81 7.63
C VAL A 399 6.73 -5.75 6.66
N THR A 400 8.03 -5.44 6.74
CA THR A 400 8.66 -4.42 5.90
C THR A 400 8.72 -4.84 4.44
N ALA A 401 8.90 -6.14 4.16
CA ALA A 401 8.89 -6.65 2.79
C ALA A 401 7.53 -6.43 2.11
N PHE A 402 6.42 -6.58 2.84
CA PHE A 402 5.10 -6.29 2.29
C PHE A 402 4.92 -4.78 2.03
N SER A 403 5.32 -3.92 2.97
CA SER A 403 5.23 -2.46 2.77
C SER A 403 6.09 -1.94 1.60
N GLN A 404 7.14 -2.66 1.22
CA GLN A 404 8.04 -2.31 0.11
C GLN A 404 7.67 -3.03 -1.20
N ALA A 405 6.71 -3.95 -1.18
CA ALA A 405 6.31 -4.69 -2.37
C ALA A 405 5.41 -3.82 -3.25
N ASP A 406 5.77 -3.69 -4.51
CA ASP A 406 4.93 -3.03 -5.51
C ASP A 406 3.97 -4.05 -6.15
N GLY A 407 4.28 -5.34 -6.05
CA GLY A 407 3.47 -6.43 -6.57
C GLY A 407 4.00 -7.82 -6.24
N PHE A 408 3.42 -8.84 -6.88
CA PHE A 408 3.90 -10.22 -6.83
C PHE A 408 3.76 -10.92 -8.18
N PHE A 409 4.61 -11.92 -8.44
CA PHE A 409 4.42 -12.88 -9.54
C PHE A 409 4.41 -14.31 -9.01
N SER A 410 3.86 -15.26 -9.77
CA SER A 410 3.79 -16.67 -9.39
C SER A 410 4.88 -17.51 -10.08
N ILE A 411 5.56 -18.35 -9.30
CA ILE A 411 6.36 -19.48 -9.79
C ILE A 411 5.48 -20.72 -9.71
N ASP A 412 5.35 -21.43 -10.84
CA ASP A 412 4.52 -22.63 -10.95
C ASP A 412 4.96 -23.75 -9.98
N ALA A 413 4.00 -24.57 -9.54
CA ALA A 413 4.26 -25.66 -8.61
C ALA A 413 5.22 -26.73 -9.17
N LEU A 414 5.37 -26.84 -10.49
CA LEU A 414 6.28 -27.76 -11.14
C LEU A 414 7.68 -27.16 -11.38
N ALA A 415 7.87 -25.87 -11.09
CA ALA A 415 9.13 -25.16 -11.28
C ALA A 415 9.92 -25.04 -9.96
N ASP A 416 11.24 -25.24 -10.05
CA ASP A 416 12.18 -25.07 -8.94
C ASP A 416 12.84 -23.67 -8.93
N ALA A 417 12.51 -22.82 -9.92
CA ALA A 417 12.89 -21.42 -9.98
C ALA A 417 12.15 -20.65 -11.09
N ALA A 418 12.18 -19.33 -11.00
CA ALA A 418 12.13 -18.42 -12.14
C ALA A 418 13.54 -17.91 -12.45
N ASP A 419 13.97 -18.02 -13.71
CA ASP A 419 15.33 -17.67 -14.12
C ASP A 419 15.50 -16.17 -14.37
N ALA A 420 16.73 -15.69 -14.13
CA ALA A 420 17.09 -14.30 -14.45
C ALA A 420 16.93 -14.04 -15.95
N GLY A 421 16.52 -12.82 -16.31
CA GLY A 421 16.27 -12.38 -17.69
C GLY A 421 14.90 -12.78 -18.25
N THR A 422 14.08 -13.53 -17.51
CA THR A 422 12.73 -13.92 -17.96
C THR A 422 11.70 -12.83 -17.66
N PRO A 423 10.74 -12.58 -18.56
CA PRO A 423 9.60 -11.71 -18.27
C PRO A 423 8.67 -12.39 -17.26
N GLN A 424 8.18 -11.61 -16.31
CA GLN A 424 7.22 -12.02 -15.28
C GLN A 424 6.04 -11.06 -15.30
N SER A 425 4.83 -11.62 -15.27
CA SER A 425 3.60 -10.83 -15.09
C SER A 425 3.43 -10.55 -13.61
N VAL A 426 3.61 -9.28 -13.23
CA VAL A 426 3.56 -8.80 -11.86
C VAL A 426 2.18 -8.22 -11.58
N HIS A 427 1.46 -8.84 -10.64
CA HIS A 427 0.21 -8.33 -10.11
C HIS A 427 0.50 -7.24 -9.08
N LEU A 428 0.06 -6.01 -9.33
CA LEU A 428 0.37 -4.88 -8.46
C LEU A 428 -0.40 -4.93 -7.14
N ILE A 429 0.27 -4.52 -6.06
CA ILE A 429 -0.33 -4.26 -4.75
C ILE A 429 -0.59 -2.76 -4.65
N GLY A 430 -1.86 -2.35 -4.77
CA GLY A 430 -2.25 -0.93 -4.69
C GLY A 430 -2.97 -0.46 -5.94
N LYS A 431 -3.03 0.86 -6.15
CA LYS A 431 -3.61 1.46 -7.36
C LYS A 431 -2.50 2.07 -8.19
N GLY A 432 -2.31 1.57 -9.41
CA GLY A 432 -1.36 2.09 -10.38
C GLY A 432 0.11 1.80 -10.08
N LEU A 433 0.93 1.94 -11.11
CA LEU A 433 2.38 1.75 -11.04
C LEU A 433 3.07 3.05 -10.60
N HIS A 434 3.83 3.01 -9.51
CA HIS A 434 4.75 4.08 -9.11
C HIS A 434 6.18 3.57 -9.17
N VAL A 435 6.91 3.96 -10.21
CA VAL A 435 8.32 3.58 -10.36
C VAL A 435 9.19 4.59 -9.62
N PRO A 436 10.16 4.16 -8.80
CA PRO A 436 11.02 5.07 -8.04
C PRO A 436 11.92 5.92 -8.95
N ASP A 437 12.15 7.17 -8.56
CA ASP A 437 13.07 8.10 -9.23
C ASP A 437 14.54 7.64 -9.08
N LEU A 438 14.86 7.06 -7.92
CA LEU A 438 16.19 6.62 -7.52
C LEU A 438 16.14 5.23 -6.90
N VAL A 439 16.97 4.30 -7.38
CA VAL A 439 17.12 2.95 -6.81
C VAL A 439 18.51 2.80 -6.19
N LEU A 440 18.53 2.54 -4.88
CA LEU A 440 19.71 2.23 -4.10
C LEU A 440 19.69 0.75 -3.74
N ALA A 441 20.63 -0.04 -4.25
CA ALA A 441 20.68 -1.48 -3.96
C ALA A 441 22.03 -1.85 -3.36
N GLY A 442 22.05 -2.35 -2.14
CA GLY A 442 23.29 -2.70 -1.45
C GLY A 442 23.11 -2.90 0.04
N SER A 443 24.08 -2.47 0.82
CA SER A 443 23.99 -2.51 2.28
C SER A 443 23.03 -1.45 2.81
N HIS A 444 22.51 -1.68 4.01
CA HIS A 444 21.69 -0.72 4.74
C HIS A 444 22.48 -0.16 5.92
N ASP A 445 22.28 1.12 6.21
CA ASP A 445 22.79 1.84 7.37
C ASP A 445 21.84 2.99 7.71
N ILE A 446 21.67 3.30 8.99
CA ILE A 446 20.73 4.36 9.42
C ILE A 446 21.14 5.76 8.94
N GLY A 447 22.41 5.96 8.58
CA GLY A 447 22.85 7.20 7.92
C GLY A 447 22.25 7.37 6.53
N LEU A 448 21.97 6.25 5.83
CA LEU A 448 21.28 6.29 4.55
C LEU A 448 19.83 6.74 4.70
N ASP A 449 19.16 6.34 5.78
CA ASP A 449 17.79 6.77 6.06
C ASP A 449 17.70 8.30 6.23
N ALA A 450 18.73 8.93 6.81
CA ALA A 450 18.81 10.38 6.93
C ALA A 450 18.90 11.08 5.55
N VAL A 451 19.74 10.55 4.65
CA VAL A 451 19.87 11.06 3.27
C VAL A 451 18.55 10.89 2.51
N VAL A 452 17.95 9.70 2.59
CA VAL A 452 16.67 9.39 1.94
C VAL A 452 15.54 10.25 2.50
N SER A 453 15.52 10.53 3.80
CA SER A 453 14.50 11.40 4.41
C SER A 453 14.55 12.82 3.86
N ILE A 454 15.73 13.37 3.56
CA ILE A 454 15.88 14.71 3.01
C ILE A 454 15.46 14.72 1.53
N LEU A 455 15.85 13.70 0.77
CA LEU A 455 15.40 13.52 -0.61
C LEU A 455 13.88 13.42 -0.73
N ALA A 456 13.23 12.69 0.17
CA ALA A 456 11.78 12.56 0.20
C ALA A 456 11.08 13.92 0.42
N ARG A 457 11.64 14.82 1.23
CA ARG A 457 11.11 16.20 1.40
C ARG A 457 11.25 17.04 0.14
N GLN A 458 12.20 16.71 -0.72
CA GLN A 458 12.39 17.33 -2.03
C GLN A 458 11.52 16.67 -3.12
N GLY A 459 10.66 15.71 -2.76
CA GLY A 459 9.78 15.01 -3.69
C GLY A 459 10.45 13.90 -4.49
N VAL A 460 11.67 13.47 -4.11
CA VAL A 460 12.35 12.35 -4.78
C VAL A 460 11.92 11.03 -4.15
N HIS A 461 11.33 10.15 -4.95
CA HIS A 461 10.93 8.82 -4.53
C HIS A 461 12.12 7.85 -4.61
N VAL A 462 12.69 7.52 -3.45
CA VAL A 462 13.82 6.60 -3.35
C VAL A 462 13.37 5.19 -2.97
N ARG A 463 13.91 4.20 -3.67
CA ARG A 463 13.80 2.78 -3.30
C ARG A 463 15.13 2.28 -2.74
N THR A 464 15.10 1.68 -1.56
CA THR A 464 16.27 1.04 -0.94
C THR A 464 16.10 -0.48 -0.91
N LEU A 465 16.97 -1.22 -1.58
CA LEU A 465 17.01 -2.69 -1.61
C LEU A 465 18.20 -3.18 -0.79
N ALA A 466 17.92 -3.74 0.40
CA ALA A 466 18.94 -4.23 1.34
C ALA A 466 19.44 -5.64 0.96
N ILE A 467 20.17 -5.74 -0.15
CA ILE A 467 20.73 -7.00 -0.70
C ILE A 467 22.21 -7.22 -0.35
N GLY A 468 22.79 -6.33 0.47
CA GLY A 468 24.18 -6.38 0.92
C GLY A 468 25.17 -5.86 -0.12
N SER A 469 26.38 -5.47 0.32
CA SER A 469 27.37 -4.76 -0.49
C SER A 469 27.72 -5.49 -1.81
N MET A 470 27.97 -6.80 -1.76
CA MET A 470 28.29 -7.58 -2.97
C MET A 470 27.09 -7.73 -3.91
N GLY A 471 25.89 -7.92 -3.36
CA GLY A 471 24.66 -7.97 -4.15
C GLY A 471 24.38 -6.64 -4.85
N GLY A 472 24.61 -5.53 -4.14
CA GLY A 472 24.49 -4.17 -4.67
C GLY A 472 25.46 -3.90 -5.82
N LEU A 473 26.74 -4.23 -5.64
CA LEU A 473 27.74 -4.08 -6.70
C LEU A 473 27.39 -4.92 -7.94
N ALA A 474 26.85 -6.14 -7.75
CA ALA A 474 26.40 -6.97 -8.85
C ALA A 474 25.17 -6.39 -9.57
N ALA A 475 24.20 -5.84 -8.83
CA ALA A 475 23.03 -5.16 -9.39
C ALA A 475 23.45 -3.91 -10.19
N LEU A 476 24.36 -3.10 -9.64
CA LEU A 476 24.87 -1.90 -10.31
C LEU A 476 25.52 -2.24 -11.67
N LYS A 477 26.32 -3.31 -11.72
CA LYS A 477 26.95 -3.80 -12.97
C LYS A 477 25.96 -4.27 -14.02
N ARG A 478 24.78 -4.75 -13.60
CA ARG A 478 23.68 -5.12 -14.51
C ARG A 478 22.76 -3.95 -14.86
N GLY A 479 23.07 -2.74 -14.38
CA GLY A 479 22.24 -1.55 -14.64
C GLY A 479 20.91 -1.58 -13.92
N GLU A 480 20.81 -2.29 -12.80
CA GLU A 480 19.57 -2.51 -12.04
C GLU A 480 19.32 -1.46 -10.95
N CYS A 481 20.36 -0.77 -10.51
CA CYS A 481 20.27 0.33 -9.55
C CYS A 481 21.10 1.53 -10.00
N ASP A 482 20.90 2.66 -9.36
CA ASP A 482 21.64 3.90 -9.63
C ASP A 482 22.92 3.96 -8.79
N LEU A 483 22.83 3.62 -7.50
CA LEU A 483 23.98 3.54 -6.61
C LEU A 483 23.93 2.27 -5.76
N ALA A 484 25.12 1.75 -5.44
CA ALA A 484 25.31 0.65 -4.52
C ALA A 484 25.97 1.13 -3.22
N PRO A 485 25.22 1.21 -2.10
CA PRO A 485 25.82 1.42 -0.78
C PRO A 485 26.67 0.21 -0.37
N VAL A 486 27.94 0.43 -0.01
CA VAL A 486 28.94 -0.63 0.22
C VAL A 486 29.86 -0.32 1.39
N HIS A 487 30.39 -1.39 1.98
CA HIS A 487 31.42 -1.37 3.02
C HIS A 487 32.30 -2.64 2.91
N LEU A 488 32.85 -2.87 1.72
CA LEU A 488 33.65 -4.05 1.39
C LEU A 488 35.09 -3.85 1.84
N LEU A 489 35.61 -4.78 2.66
CA LEU A 489 37.00 -4.78 3.09
C LEU A 489 37.81 -5.79 2.26
N ASP A 490 38.89 -5.35 1.64
CA ASP A 490 39.88 -6.27 1.07
C ASP A 490 40.88 -6.71 2.15
N PRO A 491 40.93 -7.99 2.54
CA PRO A 491 41.86 -8.47 3.57
C PRO A 491 43.33 -8.37 3.16
N LYS A 492 43.65 -8.27 1.86
CA LYS A 492 45.04 -8.21 1.38
C LYS A 492 45.63 -6.82 1.52
N THR A 493 44.86 -5.80 1.12
CA THR A 493 45.31 -4.41 1.13
C THR A 493 44.90 -3.65 2.39
N GLY A 494 43.87 -4.13 3.10
CA GLY A 494 43.25 -3.42 4.23
C GLY A 494 42.40 -2.21 3.80
N LEU A 495 42.24 -2.00 2.49
CA LEU A 495 41.47 -0.88 1.94
C LEU A 495 39.98 -1.24 1.83
N TYR A 496 39.13 -0.25 2.08
CA TYR A 496 37.69 -0.36 1.88
C TYR A 496 37.27 0.13 0.50
N ASN A 497 36.34 -0.59 -0.12
CA ASN A 497 35.57 -0.27 -1.33
C ASN A 497 36.40 -0.06 -2.63
N THR A 498 37.51 0.68 -2.59
CA THR A 498 38.37 0.98 -3.74
C THR A 498 38.89 -0.25 -4.49
N PRO A 499 39.29 -1.37 -3.83
CA PRO A 499 39.76 -2.56 -4.56
C PRO A 499 38.66 -3.27 -5.36
N PHE A 500 37.39 -2.92 -5.15
CA PHE A 500 36.24 -3.54 -5.79
C PHE A 500 35.67 -2.72 -6.95
N LEU A 501 36.27 -1.56 -7.25
CA LEU A 501 35.91 -0.74 -8.41
C LEU A 501 36.37 -1.42 -9.71
N SER A 502 35.56 -1.24 -10.75
CA SER A 502 35.88 -1.64 -12.12
C SER A 502 35.66 -0.47 -13.07
N GLU A 503 36.11 -0.58 -14.31
CA GLU A 503 35.89 0.44 -15.34
C GLU A 503 34.41 0.87 -15.43
N GLY A 504 34.17 2.17 -15.55
CA GLY A 504 32.83 2.77 -15.60
C GLY A 504 32.10 2.91 -14.25
N LEU A 505 32.76 2.56 -13.13
CA LEU A 505 32.25 2.75 -11.78
C LEU A 505 33.10 3.74 -11.00
N SER A 506 32.43 4.67 -10.32
CA SER A 506 33.06 5.66 -9.46
C SER A 506 32.67 5.46 -7.99
N LEU A 507 33.61 5.72 -7.08
CA LEU A 507 33.33 5.76 -5.65
C LEU A 507 32.89 7.16 -5.24
N VAL A 508 31.78 7.23 -4.52
CA VAL A 508 31.27 8.44 -3.87
C VAL A 508 31.45 8.24 -2.36
N PRO A 509 32.33 9.02 -1.71
CA PRO A 509 32.55 8.93 -0.27
C PRO A 509 31.25 9.13 0.49
N GLY A 510 30.94 8.25 1.45
CA GLY A 510 29.77 8.39 2.32
C GLY A 510 30.16 8.87 3.70
N TRP A 511 30.27 7.96 4.65
CA TRP A 511 30.68 8.24 6.03
C TRP A 511 31.49 7.11 6.65
N ARG A 512 32.23 7.44 7.70
CA ARG A 512 32.93 6.49 8.55
C ARG A 512 32.09 6.15 9.78
N ARG A 513 32.08 4.88 10.13
CA ARG A 513 31.45 4.34 11.34
C ARG A 513 32.42 3.47 12.12
N ARG A 514 32.42 3.60 13.44
CA ARG A 514 33.35 2.86 14.30
C ARG A 514 32.82 1.45 14.57
N GLN A 515 33.63 0.43 14.30
CA GLN A 515 33.35 -0.97 14.60
C GLN A 515 34.09 -1.43 15.85
N GLY A 516 33.48 -2.36 16.59
CA GLY A 516 34.05 -2.82 17.84
C GLY A 516 33.30 -3.97 18.48
N VAL A 517 33.87 -4.45 19.58
CA VAL A 517 33.29 -5.51 20.41
C VAL A 517 32.15 -4.92 21.23
N VAL A 518 30.96 -5.52 21.11
CA VAL A 518 29.80 -5.20 21.95
C VAL A 518 29.62 -6.27 23.02
N PHE A 519 29.28 -5.83 24.23
CA PHE A 519 29.13 -6.67 25.42
C PHE A 519 28.16 -5.99 26.41
N ARG A 520 27.66 -6.70 27.42
CA ARG A 520 26.77 -6.09 28.43
C ARG A 520 27.57 -5.20 29.40
N LYS A 521 27.04 -4.03 29.75
CA LYS A 521 27.67 -3.16 30.78
C LYS A 521 27.78 -3.89 32.12
N GLY A 522 28.85 -3.63 32.86
CA GLY A 522 29.23 -4.33 34.09
C GLY A 522 29.99 -5.64 33.88
N ASP A 523 30.20 -6.09 32.63
CA ASP A 523 30.96 -7.31 32.36
C ASP A 523 32.47 -7.04 32.43
N THR A 524 33.07 -7.38 33.57
CA THR A 524 34.50 -7.19 33.87
C THR A 524 35.44 -7.97 32.94
N ARG A 525 34.92 -8.94 32.18
CA ARG A 525 35.69 -9.65 31.15
C ARG A 525 36.04 -8.73 29.98
N PHE A 526 35.27 -7.66 29.77
CA PHE A 526 35.44 -6.70 28.67
C PHE A 526 35.70 -5.27 29.16
N GLU A 527 35.05 -4.82 30.25
CA GLU A 527 35.16 -3.43 30.71
C GLU A 527 36.61 -3.01 31.00
N GLY A 528 36.96 -1.81 30.52
CA GLY A 528 38.30 -1.23 30.73
C GLY A 528 39.43 -1.88 29.95
N LYS A 529 39.16 -2.91 29.13
CA LYS A 529 40.18 -3.59 28.31
C LYS A 529 40.25 -3.02 26.90
N ALA A 530 41.40 -3.20 26.24
CA ALA A 530 41.47 -3.04 24.79
C ALA A 530 40.75 -4.21 24.10
N ALA A 531 40.13 -3.97 22.94
CA ALA A 531 39.30 -4.97 22.25
C ALA A 531 40.04 -6.28 21.95
N ARG A 532 41.30 -6.21 21.50
CA ARG A 532 42.12 -7.39 21.19
C ARG A 532 42.43 -8.22 22.43
N ASP A 533 42.75 -7.56 23.54
CA ASP A 533 43.06 -8.24 24.80
C ASP A 533 41.83 -8.91 25.39
N ALA A 534 40.67 -8.23 25.30
CA ALA A 534 39.39 -8.80 25.72
C ALA A 534 39.06 -10.07 24.91
N ILE A 535 39.14 -10.02 23.58
CA ILE A 535 38.90 -11.18 22.70
C ILE A 535 39.86 -12.32 23.05
N ALA A 536 41.16 -12.04 23.16
CA ALA A 536 42.16 -13.06 23.49
C ALA A 536 41.87 -13.74 24.84
N SER A 537 41.34 -12.99 25.82
CA SER A 537 41.03 -13.53 27.15
C SER A 537 39.78 -14.41 27.20
N VAL A 538 38.86 -14.30 26.23
CA VAL A 538 37.57 -15.01 26.24
C VAL A 538 37.42 -16.05 25.13
N ALA A 539 38.23 -15.98 24.08
CA ALA A 539 38.05 -16.80 22.86
C ALA A 539 38.16 -18.32 23.09
N GLY A 540 38.90 -18.74 24.12
CA GLY A 540 39.10 -20.15 24.49
C GLY A 540 38.10 -20.69 25.53
N ASP A 541 37.25 -19.84 26.09
CA ASP A 541 36.31 -20.23 27.14
C ASP A 541 34.98 -20.73 26.53
N PRO A 542 34.59 -22.00 26.74
CA PRO A 542 33.36 -22.55 26.16
C PRO A 542 32.08 -21.95 26.76
N ASP A 543 32.16 -21.33 27.95
CA ASP A 543 31.02 -20.73 28.63
C ASP A 543 30.77 -19.27 28.19
N ILE A 544 31.67 -18.71 27.36
CA ILE A 544 31.55 -17.36 26.82
C ILE A 544 31.17 -17.42 25.34
N ILE A 545 29.92 -17.07 25.06
CA ILE A 545 29.33 -17.30 23.75
C ILE A 545 29.49 -16.05 22.86
N LEU A 546 30.13 -16.23 21.71
CA LEU A 546 30.17 -15.27 20.62
C LEU A 546 28.87 -15.34 19.80
N VAL A 547 28.31 -14.18 19.46
CA VAL A 547 27.44 -14.01 18.30
C VAL A 547 28.22 -13.32 17.19
N ASN A 548 28.42 -14.01 16.07
CA ASN A 548 29.28 -13.56 14.99
C ASN A 548 28.49 -12.75 13.93
N ARG A 549 29.16 -12.23 12.90
CA ARG A 549 28.55 -11.66 11.70
C ARG A 549 28.55 -12.67 10.56
N ASN A 550 27.63 -12.50 9.61
CA ASN A 550 27.55 -13.32 8.40
C ASN A 550 28.89 -13.35 7.65
N ALA A 551 29.23 -14.54 7.14
CA ALA A 551 30.40 -14.75 6.30
C ALA A 551 30.46 -13.75 5.13
N GLY A 552 31.67 -13.32 4.79
CA GLY A 552 31.93 -12.34 3.73
C GLY A 552 31.66 -10.88 4.08
N SER A 553 31.14 -10.56 5.28
CA SER A 553 31.06 -9.16 5.73
C SER A 553 32.42 -8.62 6.15
N GLY A 554 32.69 -7.33 5.93
CA GLY A 554 33.95 -6.68 6.35
C GLY A 554 34.22 -6.84 7.85
N THR A 555 33.17 -6.70 8.67
CA THR A 555 33.24 -6.96 10.12
C THR A 555 33.65 -8.39 10.46
N ARG A 556 33.18 -9.38 9.68
CA ARG A 556 33.56 -10.78 9.88
C ARG A 556 35.02 -11.02 9.51
N ILE A 557 35.47 -10.45 8.39
CA ILE A 557 36.87 -10.52 7.96
C ILE A 557 37.80 -9.93 9.02
N LEU A 558 37.44 -8.76 9.57
CA LEU A 558 38.19 -8.11 10.64
C LEU A 558 38.27 -8.97 11.90
N LEU A 559 37.15 -9.54 12.34
CA LEU A 559 37.12 -10.40 13.53
C LEU A 559 37.93 -11.69 13.32
N ASP A 560 37.77 -12.35 12.17
CA ASP A 560 38.51 -13.58 11.84
C ASP A 560 40.02 -13.31 11.82
N GLY A 561 40.45 -12.14 11.35
CA GLY A 561 41.84 -11.68 11.45
C GLY A 561 42.33 -11.57 12.89
N ILE A 562 41.51 -11.03 13.81
CA ILE A 562 41.86 -10.94 15.23
C ILE A 562 41.88 -12.33 15.90
N LEU A 563 40.92 -13.19 15.58
CA LEU A 563 40.82 -14.54 16.11
C LEU A 563 41.95 -15.46 15.65
N SER A 564 42.65 -15.12 14.55
CA SER A 564 43.83 -15.85 14.07
C SER A 564 43.60 -17.37 13.95
N GLY A 565 42.42 -17.76 13.43
CA GLY A 565 42.02 -19.16 13.23
C GLY A 565 41.25 -19.80 14.39
N GLN A 566 41.15 -19.15 15.56
CA GLN A 566 40.31 -19.62 16.66
C GLN A 566 38.82 -19.56 16.31
N ARG A 567 38.05 -20.52 16.85
CA ARG A 567 36.58 -20.59 16.69
C ARG A 567 35.90 -20.69 18.06
N PRO A 568 35.66 -19.55 18.73
CA PRO A 568 35.00 -19.53 20.05
C PRO A 568 33.63 -20.19 20.05
N ALA A 569 33.11 -20.52 21.23
CA ALA A 569 31.73 -20.98 21.38
C ALA A 569 30.75 -20.00 20.71
N GLY A 570 29.81 -20.50 19.91
CA GLY A 570 28.88 -19.66 19.14
C GLY A 570 29.43 -19.08 17.82
N TYR A 571 30.67 -19.37 17.40
CA TYR A 571 31.25 -18.87 16.13
C TYR A 571 30.39 -19.14 14.87
N ALA A 572 29.62 -20.23 14.87
CA ALA A 572 28.70 -20.59 13.77
C ALA A 572 27.39 -19.76 13.77
N ASN A 573 27.05 -19.08 14.86
CA ASN A 573 25.90 -18.19 14.95
C ASN A 573 26.19 -16.88 14.21
N GLN A 574 25.55 -16.69 13.06
CA GLN A 574 25.92 -15.67 12.07
C GLN A 574 24.71 -14.84 11.62
N PRO A 575 24.11 -14.02 12.51
CA PRO A 575 23.10 -13.05 12.09
C PRO A 575 23.59 -12.11 11.00
N LYS A 576 22.64 -11.56 10.22
CA LYS A 576 22.90 -10.72 9.04
C LYS A 576 23.04 -9.22 9.31
N SER A 577 22.66 -8.74 10.49
CA SER A 577 22.77 -7.31 10.86
C SER A 577 23.55 -7.08 12.16
N HIS A 578 24.07 -5.87 12.34
CA HIS A 578 24.68 -5.42 13.60
C HIS A 578 23.65 -5.40 14.74
N ASN A 579 22.42 -4.98 14.47
CA ASN A 579 21.33 -4.97 15.44
C ASN A 579 21.02 -6.38 15.97
N ALA A 580 21.05 -7.41 15.12
CA ALA A 580 20.81 -8.78 15.55
C ALA A 580 21.95 -9.32 16.46
N VAL A 581 23.19 -8.86 16.25
CA VAL A 581 24.32 -9.11 17.17
C VAL A 581 24.07 -8.43 18.51
N ALA A 582 23.78 -7.12 18.52
CA ALA A 582 23.54 -6.38 19.75
C ALA A 582 22.32 -6.89 20.52
N ALA A 583 21.22 -7.24 19.83
CA ALA A 583 20.05 -7.85 20.44
C ALA A 583 20.38 -9.19 21.11
N ALA A 584 21.20 -10.05 20.48
CA ALA A 584 21.61 -11.31 21.09
C ALA A 584 22.43 -11.09 22.37
N VAL A 585 23.31 -10.08 22.39
CA VAL A 585 24.09 -9.71 23.57
C VAL A 585 23.21 -9.13 24.68
N GLN A 586 22.32 -8.19 24.34
CA GLN A 586 21.39 -7.57 25.30
C GLN A 586 20.45 -8.60 25.93
N GLN A 587 19.96 -9.55 25.14
CA GLN A 587 19.04 -10.61 25.57
C GLN A 587 19.73 -11.77 26.31
N GLY A 588 21.06 -11.75 26.45
CA GLY A 588 21.82 -12.83 27.10
C GLY A 588 21.93 -14.12 26.27
N ARG A 589 21.57 -14.10 24.98
CA ARG A 589 21.75 -15.24 24.06
C ARG A 589 23.22 -15.44 23.64
N ALA A 590 24.02 -14.40 23.79
CA ALA A 590 25.46 -14.40 23.61
C ALA A 590 26.09 -13.41 24.60
N ASP A 591 27.36 -13.56 24.91
CA ASP A 591 28.10 -12.66 25.80
C ASP A 591 28.67 -11.46 25.07
N TRP A 592 29.13 -11.69 23.84
CA TRP A 592 29.77 -10.66 23.03
C TRP A 592 29.62 -10.89 21.53
N GLY A 593 29.91 -9.85 20.75
CA GLY A 593 29.96 -9.92 19.29
C GLY A 593 30.59 -8.67 18.70
N MET A 594 30.68 -8.61 17.37
CA MET A 594 31.16 -7.41 16.66
C MET A 594 30.01 -6.61 16.06
N ALA A 595 29.93 -5.34 16.42
CA ALA A 595 28.92 -4.40 15.93
C ALA A 595 29.52 -2.99 15.74
N ILE A 596 28.68 -2.03 15.37
CA ILE A 596 29.03 -0.62 15.24
C ILE A 596 28.62 0.16 16.51
N GLU A 597 29.36 1.23 16.82
CA GLU A 597 29.24 1.98 18.09
C GLU A 597 27.82 2.53 18.33
N ASN A 598 27.19 3.09 17.30
CA ASN A 598 25.82 3.58 17.36
C ASN A 598 24.83 2.48 17.75
N VAL A 599 24.97 1.26 17.21
CA VAL A 599 24.14 0.11 17.56
C VAL A 599 24.40 -0.29 19.02
N ALA A 600 25.65 -0.31 19.49
CA ALA A 600 25.94 -0.56 20.89
C ALA A 600 25.21 0.44 21.81
N ARG A 601 25.25 1.74 21.46
CA ARG A 601 24.56 2.82 22.17
C ARG A 601 23.04 2.62 22.20
N LEU A 602 22.43 2.31 21.06
CA LEU A 602 20.98 2.08 20.93
C LEU A 602 20.49 0.92 21.81
N TYR A 603 21.30 -0.13 21.95
CA TYR A 603 20.97 -1.29 22.79
C TYR A 603 21.46 -1.15 24.24
N GLY A 604 22.06 -0.02 24.61
CA GLY A 604 22.58 0.24 25.96
C GLY A 604 23.79 -0.61 26.35
N LEU A 605 24.54 -1.12 25.38
CA LEU A 605 25.67 -2.03 25.56
C LEU A 605 26.99 -1.29 25.80
N GLY A 606 27.98 -2.02 26.31
CA GLY A 606 29.38 -1.62 26.30
C GLY A 606 29.98 -1.79 24.90
N PHE A 607 31.04 -1.02 24.61
CA PHE A 607 31.69 -1.00 23.30
C PHE A 607 33.21 -0.85 23.43
N LEU A 608 33.99 -1.77 22.84
CA LEU A 608 35.44 -1.64 22.71
C LEU A 608 35.80 -1.42 21.24
N ALA A 609 36.35 -0.25 20.92
CA ALA A 609 36.70 0.10 19.55
C ALA A 609 37.79 -0.83 18.97
N VAL A 610 37.60 -1.24 17.71
CA VAL A 610 38.57 -2.03 16.95
C VAL A 610 39.11 -1.24 15.76
N GLY A 611 38.26 -0.52 15.05
CA GLY A 611 38.66 0.27 13.89
C GLY A 611 37.48 0.98 13.23
N ASP A 612 37.79 1.85 12.28
CA ASP A 612 36.78 2.53 11.47
C ASP A 612 36.45 1.71 10.22
N GLU A 613 35.18 1.71 9.84
CA GLU A 613 34.69 1.15 8.59
C GLU A 613 34.15 2.28 7.71
N HIS A 614 34.43 2.16 6.41
CA HIS A 614 33.96 3.08 5.39
C HIS A 614 32.63 2.58 4.81
N TYR A 615 31.61 3.40 4.93
CA TYR A 615 30.32 3.20 4.28
C TYR A 615 30.20 4.22 3.13
N ASP A 616 30.41 3.74 1.91
CA ASP A 616 30.46 4.57 0.71
C ASP A 616 29.42 4.12 -0.32
N PHE A 617 29.32 4.84 -1.43
CA PHE A 617 28.44 4.51 -2.53
C PHE A 617 29.24 4.28 -3.79
N ILE A 618 29.01 3.18 -4.49
CA ILE A 618 29.51 2.99 -5.85
C ILE A 618 28.43 3.45 -6.82
N LEU A 619 28.79 4.36 -7.72
CA LEU A 619 27.92 4.94 -8.75
C LEU A 619 28.35 4.43 -10.11
N ALA A 620 27.39 4.07 -10.97
CA ALA A 620 27.65 3.84 -12.38
C ALA A 620 27.77 5.20 -13.09
N ASP A 621 28.89 5.47 -13.76
CA ASP A 621 29.14 6.78 -14.36
C ASP A 621 28.12 7.16 -15.43
N SER A 622 27.59 6.16 -16.15
CA SER A 622 26.51 6.34 -17.14
C SER A 622 25.19 6.86 -16.57
N ARG A 623 25.01 6.81 -15.24
CA ARG A 623 23.79 7.28 -14.54
C ARG A 623 23.99 8.59 -13.79
N ARG A 624 25.21 9.13 -13.77
CA ARG A 624 25.58 10.32 -12.99
C ARG A 624 24.67 11.51 -13.24
N ASP A 625 24.31 11.75 -14.50
CA ASP A 625 23.56 12.95 -14.90
C ASP A 625 22.04 12.83 -14.71
N ARG A 626 21.55 11.69 -14.19
CA ARG A 626 20.12 11.56 -13.86
C ARG A 626 19.74 12.59 -12.77
N PRO A 627 18.60 13.29 -12.90
CA PRO A 627 18.17 14.28 -11.91
C PRO A 627 18.13 13.75 -10.48
N ALA A 628 17.64 12.53 -10.28
CA ALA A 628 17.55 11.92 -8.95
C ALA A 628 18.93 11.54 -8.37
N VAL A 629 19.90 11.19 -9.22
CA VAL A 629 21.29 10.92 -8.80
C VAL A 629 21.99 12.22 -8.42
N GLN A 630 21.83 13.28 -9.21
CA GLN A 630 22.34 14.62 -8.87
C GLN A 630 21.74 15.13 -7.55
N ALA A 631 20.43 14.97 -7.36
CA ALA A 631 19.78 15.29 -6.09
C ALA A 631 20.41 14.50 -4.92
N PHE A 632 20.66 13.20 -5.08
CA PHE A 632 21.33 12.38 -4.07
C PHE A 632 22.73 12.90 -3.73
N LEU A 633 23.56 13.19 -4.75
CA LEU A 633 24.92 13.70 -4.54
C LEU A 633 24.93 15.07 -3.83
N ASN A 634 24.03 15.97 -4.23
CA ASN A 634 23.88 17.29 -3.61
C ASN A 634 23.43 17.18 -2.15
N VAL A 635 22.43 16.33 -1.87
CA VAL A 635 21.96 16.08 -0.51
C VAL A 635 23.07 15.45 0.34
N LEU A 636 23.80 14.45 -0.19
CA LEU A 636 24.89 13.80 0.53
C LEU A 636 26.01 14.79 0.94
N GLY A 637 26.33 15.77 0.09
CA GLY A 637 27.30 16.82 0.39
C GLY A 637 26.79 17.94 1.32
N SER A 638 25.48 18.02 1.55
CA SER A 638 24.83 19.14 2.25
C SER A 638 25.18 19.23 3.74
N GLY A 639 25.13 20.44 4.29
CA GLY A 639 25.28 20.68 5.73
C GLY A 639 24.20 19.98 6.58
N GLU A 640 22.99 19.80 6.05
CA GLU A 640 21.90 19.12 6.75
C GLU A 640 22.21 17.62 6.96
N VAL A 641 22.68 16.92 5.91
CA VAL A 641 23.11 15.51 6.03
C VAL A 641 24.30 15.39 6.96
N ARG A 642 25.31 16.28 6.85
CA ARG A 642 26.47 16.24 7.75
C ARG A 642 26.05 16.36 9.22
N ALA A 643 25.13 17.29 9.53
CA ALA A 643 24.59 17.44 10.88
C ALA A 643 23.82 16.19 11.34
N ALA A 644 22.99 15.60 10.48
CA ALA A 644 22.25 14.38 10.79
C ALA A 644 23.19 13.18 11.05
N LEU A 645 24.22 13.00 10.22
CA LEU A 645 25.23 11.95 10.39
C LEU A 645 26.01 12.13 11.70
N HIS A 646 26.40 13.36 12.04
CA HIS A 646 27.05 13.64 13.33
C HIS A 646 26.15 13.32 14.54
N ALA A 647 24.87 13.66 14.47
CA ALA A 647 23.89 13.33 15.52
C ALA A 647 23.76 11.80 15.71
N LEU A 648 23.92 11.02 14.63
CA LEU A 648 23.95 9.56 14.65
C LEU A 648 25.30 8.98 15.11
N GLY A 649 26.32 9.82 15.33
CA GLY A 649 27.66 9.41 15.75
C GLY A 649 28.58 8.96 14.61
N PHE A 650 28.25 9.32 13.36
CA PHE A 650 29.09 9.06 12.20
C PHE A 650 29.99 10.24 11.88
N VAL A 651 31.04 9.96 11.11
CA VAL A 651 31.97 10.98 10.60
C VAL A 651 31.77 11.07 9.08
N PRO A 652 31.16 12.15 8.56
CA PRO A 652 30.98 12.34 7.12
C PRO A 652 32.31 12.25 6.36
N GLY A 653 32.27 11.69 5.16
CA GLY A 653 33.38 11.72 4.21
C GLY A 653 33.48 13.08 3.52
N ASP A 654 34.65 13.39 2.98
CA ASP A 654 34.86 14.59 2.20
C ASP A 654 34.36 14.36 0.76
N LEU A 655 33.14 14.83 0.46
CA LEU A 655 32.71 15.06 -0.92
C LEU A 655 33.27 16.41 -1.39
N ALA A 656 34.14 16.38 -2.39
CA ALA A 656 34.41 17.57 -3.18
C ALA A 656 33.19 17.79 -4.09
N LEU A 657 32.32 18.75 -3.74
CA LEU A 657 31.25 19.18 -4.62
C LEU A 657 31.89 19.86 -5.84
N ALA A 658 31.48 19.46 -7.05
CA ALA A 658 31.86 20.19 -8.25
C ALA A 658 31.09 21.51 -8.27
N GLY A 659 31.71 22.57 -7.74
CA GLY A 659 31.20 23.94 -7.78
C GLY A 659 30.83 24.53 -6.41
N GLU A 660 31.84 24.86 -5.61
CA GLU A 660 31.86 26.06 -4.76
C GLU A 660 33.13 26.88 -5.07
#